data_AF-A0A418B526-F1
#
_entry.id   AF-A0A418B526-F1
#
_cell.length_a   1.000
_cell.length_b   1.000
_cell.length_c   1.000
_cell.angle_alpha   90.00
_cell.angle_beta   90.00
_cell.angle_gamma   90.00
#
_symmetry.space_group_name_H-M   'P 1'
#
loop_
_entity.id
_entity.type
_entity.pdbx_description
1 polymer ?
#
loop_
_entity_poly.entity_id
_entity_poly.type
_entity_poly.pdbx_seq_one_letter_code
_entity_poly.pdbx_strand_id
1 'polypeptide(L)'
;MGGDKHTYGSTISIAGSLEEIAHFCVRLVSSGDSPAHRKIAAELYCLESTARLHAIEMPTALSPFHYTGLRWSHIKSPMRMLLRDRDFCTIEYIDENGKRGFAMCSHSVPHASCPPLTHTNNYVRATVHHSGCVDKSIALQTQVVVIRYVVTETDIPSVLRVTIYFDYGAPGKMAQTKLLQSLTKRRIRRMEEIHTLIGSGSTVNHQSVLQDNDTCAICSRGFKGGMALFQRKVVCRMCEQIVCKRCSSEDKPGGYTRGSERVCHSCLRDVHPAFGGGRFAPYEGSKSAAAAAGNRNHKSDSLCDLSYLNEVMSTATNYSYLSEEANIFPGQNSSLSIFGGGTKMGKGGNAPQSSTHVEPRTDFYWEKTDEPHATRRKLISAKYPQIKSLFGHCPRTKYYVVFAVTVQTIMAYYTKDKSWAVWFAVAYIVGGTLNHMMMMAMHELSHNLGFKKPLYNRILSLIANMPMGVPAAISFKRYHMEHHRYQGEDGVDVDIPTQLEGKIFNNKFTKLIFVCTQAFFYSLRPLFVNPKTPGLWEFINYATCIAYNYAIYYFCGGAGLGYCLASTVLGAGPHPCAGHFISEHYVFVKGAETYSYYGLLNLVTFNVGYHNEHHDFPFVPGSRLPDVKAMAPEFYDTLPQTSSWVGVLIDYILDDSISAYSRVKRKTLTEAEKNKLKSE
;
A
#
# COMPACT_ATOMS: atom_id res chain seq x y z
N MET A 1 -2.05 -24.97 35.67
CA MET A 1 -2.50 -24.79 34.27
C MET A 1 -2.32 -23.32 33.91
N GLY A 2 -1.15 -22.97 33.36
CA GLY A 2 -0.88 -21.61 32.91
C GLY A 2 -1.58 -21.37 31.59
N GLY A 3 -2.50 -20.41 31.53
CA GLY A 3 -3.10 -19.96 30.28
C GLY A 3 -2.16 -18.96 29.62
N ASP A 4 -1.76 -19.23 28.37
CA ASP A 4 -0.89 -18.36 27.59
C ASP A 4 -1.53 -16.98 27.43
N LYS A 5 -0.80 -15.94 27.84
CA LYS A 5 -1.15 -14.53 27.64
C LYS A 5 -0.56 -14.09 26.30
N HIS A 6 -1.37 -13.52 25.42
CA HIS A 6 -0.89 -12.98 24.15
C HIS A 6 -1.00 -11.46 24.13
N THR A 7 0.15 -10.80 24.25
CA THR A 7 0.30 -9.37 24.03
C THR A 7 0.78 -9.14 22.59
N TYR A 8 0.08 -8.28 21.86
CA TYR A 8 0.39 -7.86 20.50
C TYR A 8 0.88 -6.42 20.51
N GLY A 9 2.04 -6.15 19.91
CA GLY A 9 2.56 -4.80 19.72
C GLY A 9 2.65 -4.45 18.24
N SER A 10 2.36 -3.21 17.88
CA SER A 10 2.65 -2.66 16.55
C SER A 10 3.39 -1.34 16.70
N THR A 11 4.43 -1.14 15.90
CA THR A 11 5.19 0.12 15.87
C THR A 11 5.08 0.71 14.49
N ILE A 12 4.77 2.00 14.44
CA ILE A 12 4.62 2.75 13.19
C ILE A 12 5.43 4.04 13.27
N SER A 13 6.07 4.40 12.17
CA SER A 13 6.79 5.68 12.08
C SER A 13 5.87 6.69 11.42
N ILE A 14 5.69 7.86 12.01
CA ILE A 14 4.81 8.91 11.50
C ILE A 14 5.65 10.16 11.24
N ALA A 15 5.48 10.76 10.06
CA ALA A 15 6.09 12.04 9.73
C ALA A 15 5.28 13.18 10.37
N GLY A 16 5.95 14.06 11.11
CA GLY A 16 5.34 15.17 11.84
C GLY A 16 6.20 15.58 13.04
N SER A 17 5.99 16.79 13.56
CA SER A 17 6.58 17.21 14.83
C SER A 17 5.85 16.58 16.01
N LEU A 18 6.56 16.42 17.13
CA LEU A 18 5.98 15.83 18.35
C LEU A 18 4.77 16.64 18.82
N GLU A 19 4.89 17.96 18.71
CA GLU A 19 3.89 18.94 19.07
C GLU A 19 2.65 18.83 18.19
N GLU A 20 2.79 18.62 16.87
CA GLU A 20 1.63 18.45 15.97
C GLU A 20 0.82 17.20 16.29
N ILE A 21 1.49 16.07 16.54
CA ILE A 21 0.82 14.81 16.86
C ILE A 21 0.21 14.86 18.26
N ALA A 22 0.94 15.39 19.25
CA ALA A 22 0.43 15.58 20.59
C ALA A 22 -0.80 16.49 20.59
N HIS A 23 -0.73 17.60 19.84
CA HIS A 23 -1.84 18.53 19.72
C HIS A 23 -3.06 17.90 19.04
N PHE A 24 -2.86 17.05 18.02
CA PHE A 24 -3.95 16.28 17.40
C PHE A 24 -4.60 15.31 18.39
N CYS A 25 -3.80 14.50 19.10
CA CYS A 25 -4.30 13.52 20.06
C CYS A 25 -5.06 14.19 21.22
N VAL A 26 -4.49 15.25 21.78
CA VAL A 26 -5.11 16.04 22.85
C VAL A 26 -6.39 16.71 22.36
N ARG A 27 -6.39 17.32 21.17
CA ARG A 27 -7.61 17.87 20.56
C ARG A 27 -8.67 16.80 20.41
N LEU A 28 -8.32 15.60 19.97
CA LEU A 28 -9.29 14.53 19.76
C LEU A 28 -9.96 14.07 21.07
N VAL A 29 -9.19 13.97 22.16
CA VAL A 29 -9.74 13.54 23.45
C VAL A 29 -10.44 14.67 24.22
N SER A 30 -9.99 15.91 24.05
CA SER A 30 -10.48 17.09 24.78
C SER A 30 -11.57 17.88 24.04
N SER A 31 -11.72 17.73 22.72
CA SER A 31 -12.76 18.42 21.92
C SER A 31 -14.15 17.82 22.15
N GLY A 32 -15.18 18.67 22.03
CA GLY A 32 -16.56 18.33 22.42
C GLY A 32 -17.20 17.17 21.68
N ASP A 33 -18.24 16.58 22.29
CA ASP A 33 -19.02 15.42 21.80
C ASP A 33 -19.88 15.70 20.57
N SER A 34 -19.34 16.38 19.56
CA SER A 34 -20.02 16.50 18.27
C SER A 34 -20.10 15.11 17.59
N PRO A 35 -21.13 14.83 16.78
CA PRO A 35 -21.21 13.59 16.00
C PRO A 35 -19.97 13.33 15.13
N ALA A 36 -19.33 14.40 14.63
CA ALA A 36 -18.10 14.31 13.84
C ALA A 36 -16.89 13.90 14.70
N HIS A 37 -16.70 14.49 15.88
CA HIS A 37 -15.62 14.11 16.80
C HIS A 37 -15.79 12.67 17.28
N ARG A 38 -17.02 12.25 17.61
CA ARG A 38 -17.30 10.84 17.96
C ARG A 38 -16.93 9.89 16.83
N LYS A 39 -17.17 10.28 15.58
CA LYS A 39 -16.81 9.47 14.41
C LYS A 39 -15.30 9.39 14.22
N ILE A 40 -14.57 10.51 14.31
CA ILE A 40 -13.11 10.54 14.16
C ILE A 40 -12.43 9.78 15.32
N ALA A 41 -12.89 9.97 16.56
CA ALA A 41 -12.39 9.24 17.71
C ALA A 41 -12.71 7.74 17.61
N ALA A 42 -13.93 7.38 17.20
CA ALA A 42 -14.28 5.98 16.95
C ALA A 42 -13.39 5.35 15.86
N GLU A 43 -13.09 6.09 14.79
CA GLU A 43 -12.20 5.62 13.73
C GLU A 43 -10.74 5.46 14.21
N LEU A 44 -10.21 6.37 15.02
CA LEU A 44 -8.85 6.26 15.59
C LEU A 44 -8.72 5.08 16.56
N TYR A 45 -9.65 4.97 17.53
CA TYR A 45 -9.64 3.91 18.53
C TYR A 45 -10.20 2.58 18.01
N CYS A 46 -10.60 2.53 16.73
CA CYS A 46 -11.27 1.39 16.10
C CYS A 46 -12.43 0.87 16.95
N LEU A 47 -13.33 1.80 17.27
CA LEU A 47 -14.58 1.63 17.99
C LEU A 47 -15.73 1.83 16.99
N GLU A 48 -16.88 1.23 17.27
CA GLU A 48 -18.11 1.53 16.53
C GLU A 48 -18.69 2.87 16.99
N SER A 49 -18.54 3.19 18.28
CA SER A 49 -18.97 4.46 18.86
C SER A 49 -18.20 4.79 20.13
N THR A 50 -18.08 6.08 20.44
CA THR A 50 -17.47 6.57 21.69
C THR A 50 -18.09 7.89 22.10
N ALA A 51 -18.07 8.21 23.40
CA ALA A 51 -18.53 9.47 23.96
C ALA A 51 -17.70 9.84 25.20
N ARG A 52 -17.29 11.11 25.32
CA ARG A 52 -16.72 11.62 26.56
C ARG A 52 -17.85 11.79 27.58
N LEU A 53 -17.61 11.34 28.79
CA LEU A 53 -18.58 11.43 29.88
C LEU A 53 -18.26 12.61 30.79
N HIS A 54 -16.98 12.77 31.16
CA HIS A 54 -16.49 13.86 32.00
C HIS A 54 -15.11 14.29 31.55
N ALA A 55 -14.82 15.59 31.63
CA ALA A 55 -13.46 16.11 31.60
C ALA A 55 -13.04 16.38 33.04
N ILE A 56 -12.03 15.66 33.53
CA ILE A 56 -11.54 15.77 34.90
C ILE A 56 -10.49 16.88 34.96
N GLU A 57 -9.54 16.87 34.03
CA GLU A 57 -8.52 17.91 33.85
C GLU A 57 -8.37 18.24 32.37
N MET A 58 -8.47 19.53 32.05
CA MET A 58 -8.34 20.04 30.69
C MET A 58 -6.92 20.58 30.44
N PRO A 59 -6.42 20.55 29.20
CA PRO A 59 -5.13 21.13 28.85
C PRO A 59 -5.08 22.63 29.17
N THR A 60 -3.93 23.09 29.65
CA THR A 60 -3.71 24.51 29.98
C THR A 60 -2.59 25.09 29.13
N ALA A 61 -2.43 26.43 29.15
CA ALA A 61 -1.32 27.07 28.45
C ALA A 61 0.07 26.66 28.98
N LEU A 62 0.15 26.23 30.25
CA LEU A 62 1.39 25.79 30.91
C LEU A 62 1.64 24.29 30.74
N SER A 63 0.58 23.49 30.56
CA SER A 63 0.66 22.06 30.27
C SER A 63 -0.31 21.72 29.13
N PRO A 64 0.06 22.03 27.87
CA PRO A 64 -0.82 21.91 26.71
C PRO A 64 -1.07 20.46 26.28
N PHE A 65 -0.27 19.52 26.80
CA PHE A 65 -0.37 18.10 26.49
C PHE A 65 -0.90 17.24 27.66
N HIS A 66 -1.31 17.89 28.75
CA HIS A 66 -1.90 17.23 29.91
C HIS A 66 -3.42 17.14 29.79
N TYR A 67 -3.98 15.94 29.90
CA TYR A 67 -5.44 15.74 29.90
C TYR A 67 -5.83 14.51 30.72
N THR A 68 -6.89 14.65 31.51
CA THR A 68 -7.53 13.55 32.23
C THR A 68 -9.04 13.59 32.01
N GLY A 69 -9.67 12.49 31.58
CA GLY A 69 -11.12 12.46 31.38
C GLY A 69 -11.73 11.08 31.40
N LEU A 70 -13.04 11.00 31.64
CA LEU A 70 -13.81 9.76 31.62
C LEU A 70 -14.50 9.59 30.26
N ARG A 71 -14.40 8.41 29.67
CA ARG A 71 -14.97 8.07 28.34
C ARG A 71 -15.73 6.75 28.35
N TRP A 72 -16.80 6.70 27.57
CA TRP A 72 -17.48 5.48 27.17
C TRP A 72 -17.13 5.10 25.74
N SER A 73 -16.90 3.81 25.50
CA SER A 73 -16.47 3.28 24.21
C SER A 73 -17.17 1.97 23.90
N HIS A 74 -17.47 1.70 22.63
CA HIS A 74 -18.19 0.51 22.19
C HIS A 74 -17.53 -0.14 20.97
N ILE A 75 -17.40 -1.46 21.00
CA ILE A 75 -16.89 -2.29 19.91
C ILE A 75 -17.97 -3.28 19.47
N LYS A 76 -18.20 -3.30 18.15
CA LYS A 76 -19.10 -4.24 17.51
C LYS A 76 -18.47 -5.62 17.33
N SER A 77 -19.22 -6.67 17.62
CA SER A 77 -18.81 -8.05 17.48
C SER A 77 -18.78 -8.49 16.00
N PRO A 78 -17.64 -8.94 15.44
CA PRO A 78 -17.57 -9.54 14.12
C PRO A 78 -18.33 -10.87 13.98
N MET A 79 -18.70 -11.53 15.08
CA MET A 79 -19.52 -12.76 15.08
C MET A 79 -20.86 -12.50 15.75
N ARG A 80 -21.69 -11.67 15.10
CA ARG A 80 -22.99 -11.20 15.64
C ARG A 80 -23.96 -12.31 16.03
N MET A 81 -23.83 -13.50 15.43
CA MET A 81 -24.68 -14.66 15.76
C MET A 81 -24.19 -15.45 16.96
N LEU A 82 -22.96 -15.24 17.43
CA LEU A 82 -22.34 -16.03 18.49
C LEU A 82 -21.93 -15.19 19.70
N LEU A 83 -21.68 -13.89 19.52
CA LEU A 83 -21.14 -13.01 20.56
C LEU A 83 -21.78 -11.62 20.45
N ARG A 84 -22.19 -11.09 21.61
CA ARG A 84 -22.75 -9.74 21.78
C ARG A 84 -21.68 -8.65 21.64
N ASP A 85 -22.11 -7.42 21.43
CA ASP A 85 -21.24 -6.24 21.37
C ASP A 85 -20.69 -5.88 22.76
N ARG A 86 -19.53 -5.20 22.81
CA ARG A 86 -18.83 -4.89 24.08
C ARG A 86 -18.72 -3.39 24.29
N ASP A 87 -18.88 -2.96 25.53
CA ASP A 87 -18.68 -1.58 25.93
C ASP A 87 -17.65 -1.44 27.06
N PHE A 88 -17.08 -0.24 27.19
CA PHE A 88 -16.03 0.10 28.14
C PHE A 88 -16.33 1.46 28.79
N CYS A 89 -15.97 1.60 30.05
CA CYS A 89 -15.91 2.89 30.74
C CYS A 89 -14.47 3.08 31.22
N THR A 90 -13.77 4.08 30.71
CA THR A 90 -12.33 4.27 30.95
C THR A 90 -11.99 5.69 31.37
N ILE A 91 -11.03 5.83 32.28
CA ILE A 91 -10.28 7.08 32.45
C ILE A 91 -9.18 7.09 31.39
N GLU A 92 -9.13 8.16 30.61
CA GLU A 92 -8.05 8.46 29.67
C GLU A 92 -7.12 9.51 30.27
N TYR A 93 -5.82 9.29 30.10
CA TYR A 93 -4.77 10.16 30.60
C TYR A 93 -3.73 10.42 29.50
N ILE A 94 -3.36 11.67 29.28
CA ILE A 94 -2.26 12.09 28.41
C ILE A 94 -1.31 12.95 29.21
N ASP A 95 -0.01 12.65 29.13
CA ASP A 95 1.03 13.40 29.82
C ASP A 95 2.37 13.35 29.08
N GLU A 96 3.18 14.37 29.32
CA GLU A 96 4.55 14.50 28.82
C GLU A 96 5.53 13.93 29.84
N ASN A 97 6.48 13.11 29.39
CA ASN A 97 7.59 12.71 30.26
C ASN A 97 8.69 13.77 30.10
N GLY A 98 9.51 14.04 31.12
CA GLY A 98 10.63 14.99 31.06
C GLY A 98 11.73 14.70 30.02
N LYS A 99 11.51 13.77 29.08
CA LYS A 99 12.24 13.54 27.81
C LYS A 99 11.26 13.73 26.64
N ARG A 100 11.71 14.28 25.51
CA ARG A 100 10.87 14.62 24.32
C ARG A 100 9.99 13.45 23.82
N GLY A 101 8.77 13.33 24.37
CA GLY A 101 7.77 12.30 24.06
C GLY A 101 6.52 12.41 24.95
N PHE A 102 5.41 11.80 24.54
CA PHE A 102 4.16 11.76 25.32
C PHE A 102 3.49 10.38 25.24
N ALA A 103 2.65 10.06 26.23
CA ALA A 103 1.92 8.81 26.29
C ALA A 103 0.41 9.04 26.47
N MET A 104 -0.40 8.22 25.81
CA MET A 104 -1.85 8.16 26.05
C MET A 104 -2.24 6.79 26.60
N CYS A 105 -2.87 6.82 27.78
CA CYS A 105 -3.21 5.66 28.59
C CYS A 105 -4.71 5.60 28.85
N SER A 106 -5.25 4.38 29.04
CA SER A 106 -6.66 4.17 29.39
C SER A 106 -6.84 3.05 30.39
N HIS A 107 -7.63 3.27 31.43
CA HIS A 107 -7.94 2.28 32.46
C HIS A 107 -9.43 2.22 32.76
N SER A 108 -10.01 1.02 32.84
CA SER A 108 -11.44 0.89 33.12
C SER A 108 -11.76 1.15 34.58
N VAL A 109 -12.75 2.01 34.80
CA VAL A 109 -13.27 2.30 36.13
C VAL A 109 -14.78 2.11 36.20
N PRO A 110 -15.32 1.55 37.29
CA PRO A 110 -16.75 1.61 37.55
C PRO A 110 -17.12 3.07 37.85
N HIS A 111 -18.16 3.59 37.19
CA HIS A 111 -18.59 4.97 37.38
C HIS A 111 -20.11 5.10 37.26
N ALA A 112 -20.74 5.85 38.15
CA ALA A 112 -22.20 5.98 38.22
C ALA A 112 -22.82 6.58 36.94
N SER A 113 -22.09 7.48 36.26
CA SER A 113 -22.50 8.04 34.97
C SER A 113 -22.40 7.06 33.79
N CYS A 114 -21.84 5.87 33.99
CA CYS A 114 -21.66 4.85 32.95
C CYS A 114 -21.99 3.44 33.47
N PRO A 115 -23.24 3.20 33.92
CA PRO A 115 -23.64 1.89 34.41
C PRO A 115 -23.51 0.83 33.30
N PRO A 116 -23.35 -0.46 33.64
CA PRO A 116 -23.38 -1.53 32.65
C PRO A 116 -24.68 -1.51 31.84
N LEU A 117 -24.57 -1.45 30.51
CA LEU A 117 -25.72 -1.35 29.59
C LEU A 117 -26.25 -2.74 29.16
N THR A 118 -26.03 -3.75 29.99
CA THR A 118 -26.37 -5.16 29.73
C THR A 118 -27.87 -5.37 29.51
N HIS A 119 -28.72 -4.64 30.22
CA HIS A 119 -30.17 -4.81 30.20
C HIS A 119 -30.89 -3.89 29.20
N THR A 120 -30.32 -2.73 28.86
CA THR A 120 -30.97 -1.71 28.01
C THR A 120 -30.56 -1.79 26.55
N ASN A 121 -29.29 -2.14 26.27
CA ASN A 121 -28.73 -2.13 24.92
C ASN A 121 -28.03 -3.45 24.56
N ASN A 122 -28.14 -4.47 25.42
CA ASN A 122 -27.60 -5.82 25.22
C ASN A 122 -26.07 -5.87 25.01
N TYR A 123 -25.34 -4.92 25.61
CA TYR A 123 -23.87 -4.92 25.62
C TYR A 123 -23.30 -5.83 26.71
N VAL A 124 -22.06 -6.29 26.51
CA VAL A 124 -21.25 -6.93 27.56
C VAL A 124 -20.18 -5.94 28.01
N ARG A 125 -20.26 -5.48 29.27
CA ARG A 125 -19.25 -4.57 29.86
C ARG A 125 -17.92 -5.30 29.99
N ALA A 126 -16.94 -4.84 29.21
CA ALA A 126 -15.58 -5.31 29.25
C ALA A 126 -14.71 -4.36 30.08
N THR A 127 -13.59 -4.87 30.58
CA THR A 127 -12.67 -4.10 31.42
C THR A 127 -11.30 -3.96 30.75
N VAL A 128 -10.76 -2.75 30.80
CA VAL A 128 -9.40 -2.38 30.38
C VAL A 128 -8.55 -2.32 31.65
N HIS A 129 -7.56 -3.20 31.79
CA HIS A 129 -6.64 -3.20 32.94
C HIS A 129 -5.20 -2.93 32.47
N HIS A 130 -4.36 -2.35 33.33
CA HIS A 130 -2.90 -2.29 33.13
C HIS A 130 -2.40 -1.65 31.81
N SER A 131 -2.81 -0.41 31.52
CA SER A 131 -2.13 0.43 30.52
C SER A 131 -0.72 0.88 30.95
N GLY A 132 0.01 0.12 31.80
CA GLY A 132 1.30 0.56 32.35
C GLY A 132 2.20 -0.42 33.13
N CYS A 133 1.76 -1.59 33.64
CA CYS A 133 2.67 -2.58 34.27
C CYS A 133 2.09 -4.01 34.22
N VAL A 134 2.94 -5.03 34.01
CA VAL A 134 2.57 -6.46 34.08
C VAL A 134 2.73 -6.94 35.52
N ASP A 135 1.67 -6.85 36.32
CA ASP A 135 1.62 -7.58 37.58
C ASP A 135 1.26 -9.06 37.28
N LYS A 136 2.06 -9.98 37.81
CA LYS A 136 1.89 -11.43 37.62
C LYS A 136 0.82 -12.04 38.52
N SER A 137 0.20 -11.27 39.43
CA SER A 137 -0.63 -11.83 40.51
C SER A 137 -2.15 -11.74 40.34
N ILE A 138 -2.68 -11.00 39.36
CA ILE A 138 -4.14 -10.82 39.20
C ILE A 138 -4.62 -11.48 37.91
N ALA A 139 -4.89 -12.78 37.99
CA ALA A 139 -5.58 -13.51 36.94
C ALA A 139 -6.53 -14.52 37.59
N LEU A 140 -7.82 -14.18 37.60
CA LEU A 140 -8.93 -15.12 37.51
C LEU A 140 -10.21 -14.29 37.25
N GLN A 141 -10.75 -14.45 36.03
CA GLN A 141 -12.14 -14.12 35.60
C GLN A 141 -12.48 -12.88 34.73
N THR A 142 -11.58 -12.07 34.17
CA THR A 142 -12.02 -10.96 33.28
C THR A 142 -11.36 -10.91 31.90
N GLN A 143 -12.18 -10.60 30.88
CA GLN A 143 -11.82 -10.41 29.47
C GLN A 143 -11.19 -9.02 29.30
N VAL A 144 -9.86 -8.97 29.22
CA VAL A 144 -9.09 -7.70 29.20
C VAL A 144 -8.71 -7.28 27.78
N VAL A 145 -8.80 -5.98 27.48
CA VAL A 145 -8.26 -5.31 26.26
C VAL A 145 -7.42 -4.11 26.71
N VAL A 146 -6.16 -4.00 26.29
CA VAL A 146 -5.31 -2.81 26.58
C VAL A 146 -5.06 -2.01 25.30
N ILE A 147 -5.01 -0.68 25.39
CA ILE A 147 -4.62 0.23 24.29
C ILE A 147 -3.56 1.19 24.84
N ARG A 148 -2.35 1.18 24.27
CA ARG A 148 -1.28 2.16 24.59
C ARG A 148 -0.94 2.96 23.33
N TYR A 149 -0.71 4.26 23.40
CA TYR A 149 0.02 5.01 22.36
C TYR A 149 1.25 5.63 23.02
N VAL A 150 2.44 5.18 22.64
CA VAL A 150 3.71 5.76 23.10
C VAL A 150 4.36 6.42 21.89
N VAL A 151 4.55 7.75 21.95
CA VAL A 151 5.15 8.51 20.86
C VAL A 151 6.52 9.02 21.29
N THR A 152 7.57 8.62 20.57
CA THR A 152 8.95 9.06 20.81
C THR A 152 9.56 9.66 19.55
N GLU A 153 10.44 10.64 19.71
CA GLU A 153 11.25 11.12 18.59
C GLU A 153 12.20 10.03 18.11
N THR A 154 12.41 9.95 16.80
CA THR A 154 13.46 9.11 16.22
C THR A 154 14.73 9.93 16.00
N ASP A 155 15.83 9.24 15.72
CA ASP A 155 17.09 9.88 15.33
C ASP A 155 16.99 10.62 13.97
N ILE A 156 15.86 10.46 13.26
CA ILE A 156 15.53 11.17 12.02
C ILE A 156 14.65 12.39 12.37
N PRO A 157 15.11 13.62 12.08
CA PRO A 157 14.33 14.82 12.34
C PRO A 157 12.94 14.77 11.69
N SER A 158 11.89 15.16 12.42
CA SER A 158 10.48 15.17 11.98
C SER A 158 9.87 13.78 11.71
N VAL A 159 10.47 12.73 12.24
CA VAL A 159 9.91 11.38 12.24
C VAL A 159 9.76 10.91 13.68
N LEU A 160 8.53 10.53 14.03
CA LEU A 160 8.16 10.04 15.34
C LEU A 160 7.87 8.56 15.27
N ARG A 161 8.34 7.81 16.27
CA ARG A 161 8.00 6.42 16.49
C ARG A 161 6.78 6.36 17.38
N VAL A 162 5.70 5.80 16.88
CA VAL A 162 4.48 5.52 17.64
C VAL A 162 4.40 4.03 17.88
N THR A 163 4.49 3.61 19.13
CA THR A 163 4.36 2.21 19.55
C THR A 163 3.03 2.00 20.25
N ILE A 164 2.26 1.02 19.78
CA ILE A 164 0.96 0.65 20.31
C ILE A 164 0.99 -0.76 20.85
N TYR A 165 0.50 -0.94 22.07
CA TYR A 165 0.38 -2.23 22.73
C TYR A 165 -1.08 -2.64 22.89
N PHE A 166 -1.33 -3.92 22.64
CA PHE A 166 -2.61 -4.60 22.81
C PHE A 166 -2.41 -5.85 23.65
N ASP A 167 -3.07 -5.95 24.79
CA ASP A 167 -3.12 -7.21 25.55
C ASP A 167 -4.55 -7.74 25.53
N TYR A 168 -4.69 -9.02 25.19
CA TYR A 168 -5.97 -9.72 25.21
C TYR A 168 -5.89 -10.84 26.25
N GLY A 169 -6.74 -10.76 27.27
CA GLY A 169 -6.82 -11.78 28.32
C GLY A 169 -7.03 -13.20 27.77
N ALA A 170 -6.65 -14.21 28.54
CA ALA A 170 -6.62 -15.61 28.13
C ALA A 170 -7.97 -16.08 27.53
N PRO A 171 -8.00 -16.68 26.34
CA PRO A 171 -9.24 -17.10 25.70
C PRO A 171 -9.79 -18.38 26.35
N GLY A 172 -10.99 -18.29 26.94
CA GLY A 172 -11.68 -19.48 27.48
C GLY A 172 -12.47 -20.29 26.44
N LYS A 173 -12.75 -19.74 25.24
CA LYS A 173 -13.58 -20.38 24.19
C LYS A 173 -13.12 -20.01 22.77
N MET A 174 -13.15 -20.95 21.82
CA MET A 174 -12.71 -20.78 20.42
C MET A 174 -13.35 -19.57 19.70
N ALA A 175 -14.62 -19.27 19.99
CA ALA A 175 -15.29 -18.08 19.47
C ALA A 175 -14.66 -16.78 20.00
N GLN A 176 -14.21 -16.73 21.24
CA GLN A 176 -13.52 -15.55 21.77
C GLN A 176 -12.14 -15.37 21.13
N THR A 177 -11.41 -16.46 20.87
CA THR A 177 -10.12 -16.41 20.15
C THR A 177 -10.27 -15.85 18.73
N LYS A 178 -11.24 -16.35 17.96
CA LYS A 178 -11.51 -15.85 16.59
C LYS A 178 -11.97 -14.39 16.57
N LEU A 179 -12.73 -13.98 17.59
CA LEU A 179 -13.14 -12.59 17.78
C LEU A 179 -11.92 -11.69 17.98
N LEU A 180 -11.05 -12.04 18.94
CA LEU A 180 -9.87 -11.26 19.29
C LEU A 180 -8.95 -11.12 18.07
N GLN A 181 -8.67 -12.22 17.36
CA GLN A 181 -7.88 -12.20 16.12
C GLN A 181 -8.50 -11.33 15.02
N SER A 182 -9.83 -11.33 14.86
CA SER A 182 -10.50 -10.50 13.85
C SER A 182 -10.44 -9.01 14.21
N LEU A 183 -10.62 -8.67 15.48
CA LEU A 183 -10.50 -7.30 15.97
C LEU A 183 -9.07 -6.79 15.82
N THR A 184 -8.07 -7.59 16.17
CA THR A 184 -6.65 -7.25 15.99
C THR A 184 -6.33 -6.95 14.53
N LYS A 185 -6.77 -7.79 13.59
CA LYS A 185 -6.54 -7.58 12.15
C LYS A 185 -7.21 -6.32 11.61
N ARG A 186 -8.45 -6.03 12.03
CA ARG A 186 -9.16 -4.80 11.63
C ARG A 186 -8.46 -3.55 12.16
N ARG A 187 -7.95 -3.62 13.39
CA ARG A 187 -7.23 -2.53 14.03
C ARG A 187 -5.90 -2.24 13.37
N ILE A 188 -5.09 -3.26 13.08
CA ILE A 188 -3.82 -3.13 12.36
C ILE A 188 -4.04 -2.49 10.98
N ARG A 189 -5.00 -3.00 10.21
CA ARG A 189 -5.33 -2.45 8.88
C ARG A 189 -5.76 -0.99 8.94
N ARG A 190 -6.59 -0.61 9.92
CA ARG A 190 -7.04 0.77 10.07
C ARG A 190 -5.89 1.70 10.50
N MET A 191 -4.94 1.20 11.26
CA MET A 191 -3.74 1.96 11.63
C MET A 191 -2.81 2.20 10.44
N GLU A 192 -2.65 1.21 9.55
CA GLU A 192 -1.95 1.39 8.27
C GLU A 192 -2.64 2.46 7.40
N GLU A 193 -3.98 2.47 7.38
CA GLU A 193 -4.77 3.50 6.70
C GLU A 193 -4.55 4.89 7.33
N ILE A 194 -4.52 5.01 8.66
CA ILE A 194 -4.25 6.28 9.37
C ILE A 194 -2.83 6.78 9.09
N HIS A 195 -1.83 5.90 9.08
CA HIS A 195 -0.46 6.25 8.70
C HIS A 195 -0.37 6.76 7.26
N THR A 196 -1.11 6.14 6.34
CA THR A 196 -1.22 6.59 4.96
C THR A 196 -1.86 7.99 4.88
N LEU A 197 -2.85 8.27 5.72
CA LEU A 197 -3.51 9.58 5.79
C LEU A 197 -2.58 10.66 6.33
N ILE A 198 -1.87 10.40 7.44
CA ILE A 198 -0.94 11.37 8.05
C ILE A 198 0.29 11.61 7.15
N GLY A 199 0.89 10.55 6.59
CA GLY A 199 2.07 10.64 5.73
C GLY A 199 1.84 11.34 4.38
N SER A 200 0.58 11.53 3.98
CA SER A 200 0.24 12.22 2.73
C SER A 200 0.23 13.76 2.83
N GLY A 201 0.38 14.34 4.03
CA GLY A 201 0.22 15.78 4.25
C GLY A 201 -1.16 16.31 3.86
N SER A 202 -2.10 15.42 3.53
CA SER A 202 -3.46 15.79 3.23
C SER A 202 -4.09 16.27 4.52
N THR A 203 -4.42 17.56 4.62
CA THR A 203 -5.59 17.96 5.39
C THR A 203 -6.68 16.98 4.97
N VAL A 204 -7.25 16.23 5.91
CA VAL A 204 -8.36 15.34 5.59
C VAL A 204 -9.34 16.18 4.81
N ASN A 205 -9.49 15.92 3.50
CA ASN A 205 -10.38 16.72 2.70
C ASN A 205 -11.79 16.19 2.99
N HIS A 206 -12.29 16.55 4.16
CA HIS A 206 -13.64 16.24 4.58
C HIS A 206 -14.67 16.85 3.63
N GLN A 207 -14.29 17.73 2.67
CA GLN A 207 -15.22 18.20 1.63
C GLN A 207 -15.85 17.05 0.83
N SER A 208 -15.22 15.88 0.70
CA SER A 208 -15.86 14.73 0.04
C SER A 208 -16.79 13.92 0.95
N VAL A 209 -16.89 14.26 2.23
CA VAL A 209 -17.82 13.66 3.23
C VAL A 209 -18.83 14.69 3.75
N LEU A 210 -18.62 15.98 3.48
CA LEU A 210 -19.61 17.03 3.75
C LEU A 210 -20.75 16.91 2.75
N GLN A 211 -21.74 16.11 3.14
CA GLN A 211 -23.07 16.08 2.53
C GLN A 211 -23.53 17.51 2.26
N ASP A 212 -24.19 17.69 1.11
CA ASP A 212 -24.98 18.86 0.75
C ASP A 212 -26.08 19.08 1.80
N ASN A 213 -25.70 19.63 2.96
CA ASN A 213 -26.63 19.90 4.04
C ASN A 213 -27.39 21.16 3.65
N ASP A 214 -28.66 20.95 3.30
CA ASP A 214 -29.60 22.02 3.00
C ASP A 214 -30.07 22.74 4.28
N THR A 215 -29.57 22.38 5.47
CA THR A 215 -29.90 22.98 6.76
C THR A 215 -28.66 23.23 7.63
N CYS A 216 -28.75 24.21 8.54
CA CYS A 216 -27.69 24.54 9.50
C CYS A 216 -27.53 23.45 10.57
N ALA A 217 -26.32 22.96 10.82
CA ALA A 217 -26.05 21.88 11.77
C ALA A 217 -26.33 22.21 13.26
N ILE A 218 -26.57 23.48 13.61
CA ILE A 218 -26.90 23.91 14.98
C ILE A 218 -28.39 24.24 15.15
N CYS A 219 -28.95 25.06 14.25
CA CYS A 219 -30.33 25.56 14.39
C CYS A 219 -31.32 24.91 13.42
N SER A 220 -30.86 23.97 12.59
CA SER A 220 -31.65 23.21 11.60
C SER A 220 -32.42 24.05 10.58
N ARG A 221 -32.17 25.36 10.49
CA ARG A 221 -32.80 26.24 9.49
C ARG A 221 -32.27 25.94 8.09
N GLY A 222 -33.18 25.91 7.13
CA GLY A 222 -32.87 25.66 5.72
C GLY A 222 -32.10 26.80 5.04
N PHE A 223 -31.21 26.42 4.12
CA PHE A 223 -30.46 27.32 3.24
C PHE A 223 -31.13 27.54 1.87
N LYS A 224 -32.33 26.96 1.64
CA LYS A 224 -33.12 27.10 0.39
C LYS A 224 -34.52 27.66 0.69
N GLY A 225 -34.94 28.69 -0.07
CA GLY A 225 -36.30 29.27 -0.06
C GLY A 225 -36.49 30.58 0.73
N GLY A 226 -37.18 31.57 0.14
CA GLY A 226 -37.61 32.82 0.80
C GLY A 226 -36.46 33.74 1.27
N MET A 227 -36.61 34.38 2.45
CA MET A 227 -35.57 35.23 3.09
C MET A 227 -34.23 34.51 3.37
N ALA A 228 -34.12 33.21 3.08
CA ALA A 228 -32.89 32.42 3.20
C ALA A 228 -31.85 32.67 2.09
N LEU A 229 -32.19 33.39 1.00
CA LEU A 229 -31.26 33.79 -0.07
C LEU A 229 -30.08 34.66 0.41
N PHE A 230 -30.18 35.26 1.60
CA PHE A 230 -29.14 36.11 2.19
C PHE A 230 -28.30 35.40 3.27
N GLN A 231 -28.61 34.14 3.62
CA GLN A 231 -27.82 33.39 4.59
C GLN A 231 -26.61 32.73 3.93
N ARG A 232 -25.40 33.19 4.28
CA ARG A 232 -24.16 32.56 3.83
C ARG A 232 -23.89 31.27 4.62
N LYS A 233 -23.59 30.19 3.89
CA LYS A 233 -23.06 28.94 4.45
C LYS A 233 -21.67 29.22 5.03
N VAL A 234 -21.43 28.79 6.28
CA VAL A 234 -20.14 28.88 6.95
C VAL A 234 -19.70 27.47 7.30
N VAL A 235 -18.50 27.07 6.91
CA VAL A 235 -17.87 25.83 7.35
C VAL A 235 -17.16 26.11 8.66
N CYS A 236 -17.51 25.39 9.72
CA CYS A 236 -16.83 25.51 11.01
C CYS A 236 -15.39 25.03 10.89
N ARG A 237 -14.37 25.84 11.23
CA ARG A 237 -12.96 25.40 11.18
C ARG A 237 -12.66 24.19 12.07
N MET A 238 -13.38 24.03 13.19
CA MET A 238 -13.09 22.98 14.17
C MET A 238 -13.74 21.64 13.86
N CYS A 239 -15.02 21.64 13.50
CA CYS A 239 -15.79 20.41 13.26
C CYS A 239 -16.28 20.24 11.83
N GLU A 240 -15.95 21.22 10.97
CA GLU A 240 -16.21 21.25 9.53
C GLU A 240 -17.68 21.16 9.11
N GLN A 241 -18.60 21.23 10.06
CA GLN A 241 -20.04 21.29 9.79
C GLN A 241 -20.45 22.61 9.12
N ILE A 242 -21.45 22.53 8.24
CA ILE A 242 -22.10 23.70 7.63
C ILE A 242 -23.06 24.32 8.64
N VAL A 243 -22.78 25.55 9.05
CA VAL A 243 -23.60 26.35 9.97
C VAL A 243 -23.94 27.71 9.37
N CYS A 244 -24.99 28.35 9.88
CA CYS A 244 -25.29 29.73 9.49
C CYS A 244 -24.36 30.72 10.21
N LYS A 245 -24.22 31.93 9.66
CA LYS A 245 -23.41 33.01 10.26
C LYS A 245 -23.81 33.36 11.71
N ARG A 246 -25.08 33.16 12.09
CA ARG A 246 -25.58 33.40 13.47
C ARG A 246 -25.22 32.28 14.46
N CYS A 247 -24.87 31.09 13.97
CA CYS A 247 -24.47 29.95 14.79
C CYS A 247 -22.95 29.75 14.78
N SER A 248 -22.20 30.74 14.31
CA SER A 248 -20.74 30.75 14.30
C SER A 248 -20.21 32.12 14.72
N SER A 249 -19.03 32.14 15.31
CA SER A 249 -18.27 33.34 15.64
C SER A 249 -16.94 33.34 14.90
N GLU A 250 -16.37 34.51 14.69
CA GLU A 250 -14.97 34.62 14.28
C GLU A 250 -14.09 34.22 15.47
N ASP A 251 -13.17 33.30 15.22
CA ASP A 251 -12.19 32.88 16.21
C ASP A 251 -11.04 33.90 16.19
N LYS A 252 -10.87 34.67 17.26
CA LYS A 252 -9.72 35.58 17.43
C LYS A 252 -9.00 35.27 18.74
N PRO A 253 -8.17 34.22 18.79
CA PRO A 253 -7.18 34.08 19.83
C PRO A 253 -5.88 34.76 19.35
N GLY A 254 -5.41 35.74 20.11
CA GLY A 254 -4.15 36.50 19.99
C GLY A 254 -3.27 36.29 18.74
N GLY A 255 -3.21 37.31 17.87
CA GLY A 255 -2.02 37.64 17.06
C GLY A 255 -1.92 37.03 15.66
N TYR A 256 -2.16 37.87 14.64
CA TYR A 256 -1.68 37.80 13.26
C TYR A 256 -1.89 36.51 12.43
N THR A 257 -3.11 36.31 11.92
CA THR A 257 -3.32 35.78 10.56
C THR A 257 -4.45 36.53 9.84
N ARG A 258 -4.27 36.80 8.55
CA ARG A 258 -5.17 37.61 7.72
C ARG A 258 -6.14 36.68 6.98
N GLY A 259 -7.29 36.41 7.59
CA GLY A 259 -8.41 35.65 7.01
C GLY A 259 -9.43 35.29 8.08
N SER A 260 -10.70 35.68 7.92
CA SER A 260 -11.73 35.49 8.95
C SER A 260 -12.25 34.04 8.97
N GLU A 261 -11.54 33.13 9.62
CA GLU A 261 -12.01 31.76 9.88
C GLU A 261 -13.04 31.76 11.02
N ARG A 262 -14.11 30.95 10.88
CA ARG A 262 -15.25 30.93 11.82
C ARG A 262 -15.42 29.58 12.49
N VAL A 263 -15.78 29.60 13.76
CA VAL A 263 -16.02 28.41 14.60
C VAL A 263 -17.48 28.40 15.06
N CYS A 264 -18.13 27.24 15.07
CA CYS A 264 -19.53 27.12 15.47
C CYS A 264 -19.69 27.31 16.99
N HIS A 265 -20.84 27.81 17.44
CA HIS A 265 -21.06 28.10 18.87
C HIS A 265 -21.00 26.86 19.78
N SER A 266 -21.21 25.65 19.22
CA SER A 266 -21.00 24.41 19.97
C SER A 266 -19.50 24.25 20.28
N CYS A 267 -18.65 24.23 19.25
CA CYS A 267 -17.21 24.10 19.41
C CYS A 267 -16.59 25.26 20.20
N LEU A 268 -17.09 26.49 20.03
CA LEU A 268 -16.60 27.65 20.78
C LEU A 268 -16.90 27.55 22.28
N ARG A 269 -18.08 27.02 22.65
CA ARG A 269 -18.48 26.80 24.06
C ARG A 269 -17.63 25.71 24.71
N ASP A 270 -17.27 24.70 23.94
CA ASP A 270 -16.46 23.57 24.40
C ASP A 270 -14.98 23.96 24.64
N VAL A 271 -14.49 24.99 23.95
CA VAL A 271 -13.09 25.48 24.05
C VAL A 271 -12.97 26.67 25.02
N HIS A 272 -13.99 27.54 25.09
CA HIS A 272 -14.04 28.68 25.99
C HIS A 272 -15.34 28.68 26.80
N PRO A 273 -15.36 28.04 27.99
CA PRO A 273 -16.54 28.00 28.85
C PRO A 273 -17.08 29.39 29.23
N ALA A 274 -16.23 30.43 29.18
CA ALA A 274 -16.58 31.81 29.51
C ALA A 274 -17.46 32.54 28.46
N PHE A 275 -17.59 32.02 27.22
CA PHE A 275 -18.37 32.66 26.16
C PHE A 275 -19.88 32.29 26.18
N GLY A 276 -20.32 31.49 27.15
CA GLY A 276 -21.70 31.02 27.32
C GLY A 276 -22.60 31.93 28.16
N GLY A 277 -22.56 33.25 27.97
CA GLY A 277 -23.53 34.16 28.57
C GLY A 277 -24.88 34.11 27.84
N GLY A 278 -25.77 33.17 28.21
CA GLY A 278 -27.16 33.21 27.74
C GLY A 278 -27.92 31.87 27.74
N ARG A 279 -28.62 31.62 28.85
CA ARG A 279 -29.83 30.77 29.00
C ARG A 279 -29.75 29.31 28.50
N PHE A 280 -29.04 28.46 29.25
CA PHE A 280 -29.55 27.14 29.66
C PHE A 280 -29.04 26.90 31.09
N ALA A 281 -29.93 26.42 31.97
CA ALA A 281 -29.77 26.43 33.42
C ALA A 281 -28.55 25.64 33.94
N PRO A 282 -27.94 26.05 35.07
CA PRO A 282 -26.93 25.24 35.74
C PRO A 282 -27.56 23.95 36.26
N TYR A 283 -26.96 22.80 35.95
CA TYR A 283 -27.22 21.58 36.70
C TYR A 283 -26.56 21.76 38.07
N GLU A 284 -27.39 22.04 39.07
CA GLU A 284 -26.99 22.16 40.46
C GLU A 284 -26.29 20.88 40.91
N GLY A 285 -25.04 21.03 41.38
CA GLY A 285 -24.40 20.00 42.18
C GLY A 285 -25.26 19.74 43.41
N SER A 286 -25.46 18.46 43.73
CA SER A 286 -25.86 18.03 45.06
C SER A 286 -24.85 18.61 46.07
N LYS A 287 -25.30 19.66 46.74
CA LYS A 287 -24.71 20.22 47.95
C LYS A 287 -24.76 19.16 49.05
N SER A 288 -23.75 18.29 49.11
CA SER A 288 -23.53 17.44 50.29
C SER A 288 -22.08 17.04 50.56
N ALA A 289 -21.08 17.56 49.83
CA ALA A 289 -19.68 17.21 50.08
C ALA A 289 -18.76 18.38 50.50
N ALA A 290 -19.27 19.61 50.64
CA ALA A 290 -18.46 20.79 50.96
C ALA A 290 -18.43 21.19 52.45
N ALA A 291 -19.04 20.41 53.35
CA ALA A 291 -19.16 20.76 54.78
C ALA A 291 -18.44 19.80 55.74
N ALA A 292 -17.38 19.12 55.29
CA ALA A 292 -16.55 18.28 56.17
C ALA A 292 -15.04 18.50 55.97
N ALA A 293 -14.63 19.72 55.58
CA ALA A 293 -13.24 20.17 55.69
C ALA A 293 -12.95 20.58 57.15
N GLY A 294 -12.94 19.58 58.03
CA GLY A 294 -12.70 19.73 59.46
C GLY A 294 -11.85 18.56 59.94
N ASN A 295 -10.53 18.77 59.90
CA ASN A 295 -9.53 18.11 60.73
C ASN A 295 -9.58 16.57 60.79
N ARG A 296 -9.05 15.88 59.77
CA ARG A 296 -8.51 14.52 59.93
C ARG A 296 -7.24 14.36 59.11
N ASN A 297 -6.14 14.10 59.81
CA ASN A 297 -4.94 13.50 59.26
C ASN A 297 -5.30 12.20 58.52
N HIS A 298 -5.45 12.27 57.21
CA HIS A 298 -5.41 11.10 56.35
C HIS A 298 -4.24 11.27 55.39
N LYS A 299 -3.32 10.31 55.43
CA LYS A 299 -2.28 10.12 54.44
C LYS A 299 -2.91 10.26 53.05
N SER A 300 -2.32 11.11 52.23
CA SER A 300 -2.66 11.26 50.83
C SER A 300 -2.36 9.94 50.09
N ASP A 301 -3.34 9.06 49.98
CA ASP A 301 -3.31 8.00 48.97
C ASP A 301 -3.59 8.67 47.62
N SER A 302 -2.53 9.16 46.98
CA SER A 302 -2.57 9.76 45.66
C SER A 302 -3.03 8.72 44.63
N LEU A 303 -4.15 8.98 43.97
CA LEU A 303 -4.77 8.13 42.95
C LEU A 303 -3.98 7.98 41.64
N CYS A 304 -2.78 8.52 41.55
CA CYS A 304 -1.78 8.19 40.54
C CYS A 304 -0.41 8.45 41.14
N ASP A 305 0.30 7.39 41.51
CA ASP A 305 1.67 7.50 41.97
C ASP A 305 2.56 7.87 40.77
N LEU A 306 3.18 9.05 40.78
CA LEU A 306 4.08 9.54 39.72
C LEU A 306 5.29 8.61 39.51
N SER A 307 5.58 7.74 40.48
CA SER A 307 6.56 6.65 40.36
C SER A 307 6.19 5.64 39.25
N TYR A 308 4.88 5.40 39.06
CA TYR A 308 4.33 4.46 38.07
C TYR A 308 4.61 4.91 36.63
N LEU A 309 4.48 6.21 36.33
CA LEU A 309 4.74 6.78 35.01
C LEU A 309 6.24 6.68 34.63
N ASN A 310 7.13 6.90 35.59
CA ASN A 310 8.57 6.70 35.38
C ASN A 310 8.93 5.22 35.14
N GLU A 311 8.22 4.29 35.79
CA GLU A 311 8.38 2.85 35.58
C GLU A 311 7.86 2.40 34.20
N VAL A 312 6.70 2.91 33.75
CA VAL A 312 6.13 2.65 32.41
C VAL A 312 7.06 3.14 31.30
N MET A 313 7.62 4.34 31.47
CA MET A 313 8.47 4.96 30.47
C MET A 313 9.89 4.39 30.45
N SER A 314 10.41 3.94 31.61
CA SER A 314 11.71 3.25 31.69
C SER A 314 11.66 1.83 31.13
N THR A 315 10.56 1.09 31.34
CA THR A 315 10.36 -0.25 30.76
C THR A 315 10.23 -0.20 29.23
N ALA A 316 9.55 0.81 28.66
CA ALA A 316 9.47 0.99 27.21
C ALA A 316 10.86 1.22 26.55
N THR A 317 11.83 1.79 27.29
CA THR A 317 13.21 1.99 26.82
C THR A 317 14.17 0.83 27.09
N ASN A 318 13.82 -0.13 27.96
CA ASN A 318 14.72 -1.21 28.43
C ASN A 318 14.39 -2.62 27.90
N TYR A 319 13.38 -2.80 27.04
CA TYR A 319 13.10 -4.10 26.42
C TYR A 319 14.03 -4.38 25.23
N SER A 320 15.27 -4.78 25.53
CA SER A 320 16.08 -5.62 24.66
C SER A 320 15.83 -7.09 25.03
N TYR A 321 15.35 -7.89 24.07
CA TYR A 321 15.10 -9.35 24.17
C TYR A 321 13.86 -9.84 24.95
N LEU A 322 12.81 -10.20 24.19
CA LEU A 322 12.13 -11.50 24.26
C LEU A 322 11.75 -11.91 22.83
N SER A 323 12.77 -12.37 22.12
CA SER A 323 12.69 -13.19 20.93
C SER A 323 12.55 -14.65 21.36
N GLU A 324 11.38 -15.09 21.77
CA GLU A 324 11.14 -16.52 22.00
C GLU A 324 9.63 -16.83 22.03
N GLU A 325 8.95 -16.50 20.93
CA GLU A 325 7.77 -17.23 20.42
C GLU A 325 7.42 -16.75 18.98
N ALA A 326 8.46 -16.45 18.21
CA ALA A 326 8.38 -16.11 16.79
C ALA A 326 8.22 -17.35 15.89
N ASN A 327 7.43 -18.35 16.33
CA ASN A 327 7.28 -19.65 15.65
C ASN A 327 5.82 -20.03 15.36
N ILE A 328 4.96 -19.04 15.06
CA ILE A 328 3.69 -19.26 14.33
C ILE A 328 3.72 -18.60 12.93
N PHE A 329 4.78 -17.87 12.61
CA PHE A 329 5.13 -17.43 11.25
C PHE A 329 6.64 -17.54 11.06
N PRO A 330 7.15 -18.39 10.16
CA PRO A 330 8.55 -18.28 9.77
C PRO A 330 8.73 -17.01 8.92
N GLY A 331 9.38 -16.00 9.49
CA GLY A 331 10.12 -14.99 8.73
C GLY A 331 9.55 -13.56 8.67
N GLN A 332 9.64 -12.81 9.77
CA GLN A 332 9.73 -11.34 9.72
C GLN A 332 10.71 -10.84 10.78
N ASN A 333 12.01 -10.98 10.48
CA ASN A 333 13.02 -10.05 10.96
C ASN A 333 13.47 -9.25 9.74
N SER A 334 12.82 -8.12 9.48
CA SER A 334 13.40 -7.05 8.65
C SER A 334 13.88 -5.94 9.58
N SER A 335 14.98 -6.22 10.28
CA SER A 335 15.94 -5.16 10.61
C SER A 335 16.41 -4.55 9.27
N LEU A 336 15.74 -3.49 8.85
CA LEU A 336 16.19 -2.65 7.75
C LEU A 336 17.41 -1.88 8.26
N SER A 337 18.59 -2.51 8.19
CA SER A 337 19.86 -1.79 8.22
C SER A 337 19.99 -1.03 6.89
N ILE A 338 19.28 0.09 6.74
CA ILE A 338 19.53 1.04 5.65
C ILE A 338 20.60 2.01 6.12
N PHE A 339 21.84 1.51 6.19
CA PHE A 339 23.05 2.26 5.91
C PHE A 339 24.09 1.24 5.44
N GLY A 340 23.87 0.73 4.24
CA GLY A 340 24.84 -0.05 3.47
C GLY A 340 24.74 0.43 2.03
N GLY A 341 25.84 0.93 1.48
CA GLY A 341 25.90 1.52 0.14
C GLY A 341 25.33 0.59 -0.94
N GLY A 342 24.75 1.19 -1.98
CA GLY A 342 24.09 0.48 -3.08
C GLY A 342 24.92 -0.69 -3.60
N THR A 343 24.41 -1.90 -3.41
CA THR A 343 25.01 -3.13 -3.94
C THR A 343 24.68 -3.25 -5.42
N LYS A 344 25.61 -2.81 -6.27
CA LYS A 344 25.61 -3.20 -7.69
C LYS A 344 25.71 -4.73 -7.76
N MET A 345 24.72 -5.40 -8.35
CA MET A 345 24.84 -6.83 -8.61
C MET A 345 26.02 -7.06 -9.57
N GLY A 346 27.00 -7.85 -9.12
CA GLY A 346 28.12 -8.27 -9.95
C GLY A 346 27.63 -9.01 -11.20
N LYS A 347 28.31 -8.77 -12.33
CA LYS A 347 28.08 -9.29 -13.70
C LYS A 347 26.89 -10.26 -13.80
N GLY A 348 25.68 -9.73 -14.00
CA GLY A 348 24.51 -10.52 -14.42
C GLY A 348 23.44 -10.79 -13.39
N GLY A 349 23.78 -10.95 -12.11
CA GLY A 349 22.81 -11.51 -11.15
C GLY A 349 23.40 -12.00 -9.83
N ASN A 350 24.67 -11.68 -9.52
CA ASN A 350 25.31 -12.23 -8.33
C ASN A 350 24.81 -11.52 -7.06
N ALA A 351 23.76 -12.09 -6.45
CA ALA A 351 23.56 -12.04 -5.00
C ALA A 351 24.84 -12.55 -4.29
N PRO A 352 25.15 -12.09 -3.07
CA PRO A 352 26.31 -12.59 -2.35
C PRO A 352 26.23 -14.11 -2.23
N GLN A 353 27.24 -14.81 -2.74
CA GLN A 353 27.39 -16.25 -2.55
C GLN A 353 27.50 -16.52 -1.04
N SER A 354 26.44 -17.04 -0.42
CA SER A 354 26.65 -17.88 0.76
C SER A 354 27.13 -19.24 0.24
N SER A 355 28.25 -19.71 0.77
CA SER A 355 28.95 -20.95 0.40
C SER A 355 28.19 -22.23 0.83
N THR A 356 26.87 -22.19 0.80
CA THR A 356 25.98 -23.29 1.15
C THR A 356 25.22 -23.69 -0.10
N HIS A 357 25.31 -24.97 -0.51
CA HIS A 357 24.46 -25.53 -1.55
C HIS A 357 22.99 -25.21 -1.21
N VAL A 358 22.39 -24.29 -1.96
CA VAL A 358 20.95 -23.99 -1.87
C VAL A 358 20.27 -24.98 -2.79
N GLU A 359 19.44 -25.87 -2.23
CA GLU A 359 18.66 -26.77 -3.07
C GLU A 359 17.68 -25.98 -3.96
N PRO A 360 17.49 -26.39 -5.23
CA PRO A 360 16.53 -25.75 -6.12
C PRO A 360 15.14 -25.75 -5.48
N ARG A 361 14.47 -24.59 -5.48
CA ARG A 361 13.10 -24.50 -4.97
C ARG A 361 12.18 -25.45 -5.74
N THR A 362 11.21 -26.01 -5.03
CA THR A 362 10.16 -26.86 -5.60
C THR A 362 8.80 -26.18 -5.68
N ASP A 363 8.70 -24.93 -5.21
CA ASP A 363 7.51 -24.09 -5.29
C ASP A 363 7.85 -22.58 -5.35
N PHE A 364 6.89 -21.80 -5.83
CA PHE A 364 6.97 -20.35 -6.00
C PHE A 364 7.14 -19.59 -4.67
N TYR A 365 7.49 -18.30 -4.75
CA TYR A 365 7.42 -17.40 -3.60
C TYR A 365 5.98 -16.94 -3.41
N TRP A 366 5.32 -17.34 -2.33
CA TRP A 366 3.94 -16.91 -2.05
C TRP A 366 3.92 -15.69 -1.14
N GLU A 367 3.50 -14.55 -1.69
CA GLU A 367 3.38 -13.29 -0.95
C GLU A 367 1.93 -12.97 -0.62
N LYS A 368 1.73 -12.35 0.56
CA LYS A 368 0.41 -11.92 1.04
C LYS A 368 0.18 -10.41 0.89
N THR A 369 1.24 -9.66 0.60
CA THR A 369 1.21 -8.22 0.34
C THR A 369 0.86 -7.97 -1.12
N ASP A 370 0.30 -6.80 -1.41
CA ASP A 370 0.10 -6.32 -2.78
C ASP A 370 1.45 -6.07 -3.48
N GLU A 371 1.42 -5.94 -4.80
CA GLU A 371 2.59 -5.61 -5.61
C GLU A 371 3.17 -4.21 -5.23
N PRO A 372 4.51 -4.04 -5.28
CA PRO A 372 5.18 -2.87 -4.70
C PRO A 372 4.99 -1.57 -5.51
N HIS A 373 4.64 -1.64 -6.79
CA HIS A 373 4.54 -0.52 -7.72
C HIS A 373 3.36 0.39 -7.40
N ALA A 374 2.19 -0.14 -7.05
CA ALA A 374 1.05 0.69 -6.65
C ALA A 374 1.38 1.60 -5.46
N THR A 375 2.11 1.08 -4.48
CA THR A 375 2.56 1.84 -3.31
C THR A 375 3.61 2.87 -3.71
N ARG A 376 4.65 2.46 -4.45
CA ARG A 376 5.73 3.36 -4.86
C ARG A 376 5.25 4.48 -5.79
N ARG A 377 4.37 4.18 -6.74
CA ARG A 377 3.67 5.16 -7.60
C ARG A 377 2.97 6.22 -6.78
N LYS A 378 2.24 5.85 -5.72
CA LYS A 378 1.53 6.79 -4.84
C LYS A 378 2.51 7.71 -4.10
N LEU A 379 3.58 7.13 -3.53
CA LEU A 379 4.61 7.89 -2.79
C LEU A 379 5.35 8.87 -3.71
N ILE A 380 5.81 8.42 -4.88
CA ILE A 380 6.48 9.28 -5.86
C ILE A 380 5.53 10.36 -6.37
N SER A 381 4.26 10.03 -6.68
CA SER A 381 3.29 11.02 -7.14
C SER A 381 2.97 12.10 -6.09
N ALA A 382 3.06 11.76 -4.80
CA ALA A 382 2.86 12.70 -3.71
C ALA A 382 4.08 13.62 -3.54
N LYS A 383 5.30 13.06 -3.59
CA LYS A 383 6.55 13.81 -3.41
C LYS A 383 6.93 14.64 -4.65
N TYR A 384 6.67 14.11 -5.84
CA TYR A 384 7.00 14.71 -7.13
C TYR A 384 5.76 14.83 -8.03
N PRO A 385 4.80 15.73 -7.73
CA PRO A 385 3.60 15.91 -8.54
C PRO A 385 3.88 16.23 -10.01
N GLN A 386 5.03 16.86 -10.28
CA GLN A 386 5.51 17.18 -11.63
C GLN A 386 5.81 15.95 -12.48
N ILE A 387 5.90 14.73 -11.92
CA ILE A 387 6.09 13.50 -12.70
C ILE A 387 5.02 13.30 -13.78
N LYS A 388 3.82 13.84 -13.56
CA LYS A 388 2.72 13.85 -14.52
C LYS A 388 3.05 14.58 -15.82
N SER A 389 4.05 15.47 -15.84
CA SER A 389 4.50 16.13 -17.08
C SER A 389 5.21 15.17 -18.03
N LEU A 390 5.72 14.04 -17.52
CA LEU A 390 6.35 12.99 -18.32
C LEU A 390 5.32 12.06 -18.99
N PHE A 391 4.04 12.18 -18.63
CA PHE A 391 2.99 11.34 -19.19
C PHE A 391 2.70 11.71 -20.64
N GLY A 392 2.12 10.78 -21.39
CA GLY A 392 1.63 11.00 -22.74
C GLY A 392 2.40 10.24 -23.79
N HIS A 393 2.42 10.76 -25.02
CA HIS A 393 2.78 9.96 -26.19
C HIS A 393 4.19 10.29 -26.71
N CYS A 394 4.82 9.29 -27.34
CA CYS A 394 6.06 9.43 -28.08
C CYS A 394 5.81 9.26 -29.59
N PRO A 395 5.69 10.36 -30.36
CA PRO A 395 5.46 10.29 -31.81
C PRO A 395 6.58 9.61 -32.60
N ARG A 396 7.76 9.40 -31.99
CA ARG A 396 8.92 8.75 -32.62
C ARG A 396 8.71 7.24 -32.82
N THR A 397 7.87 6.60 -31.99
CA THR A 397 7.61 5.15 -32.03
C THR A 397 7.19 4.68 -33.43
N LYS A 398 6.37 5.46 -34.15
CA LYS A 398 5.93 5.11 -35.51
C LYS A 398 7.09 5.03 -36.51
N TYR A 399 8.11 5.89 -36.39
CA TYR A 399 9.26 5.87 -37.29
C TYR A 399 10.13 4.66 -37.04
N TYR A 400 10.33 4.28 -35.77
CA TYR A 400 11.06 3.05 -35.42
C TYR A 400 10.35 1.80 -35.92
N VAL A 401 9.02 1.73 -35.77
CA VAL A 401 8.22 0.59 -36.28
C VAL A 401 8.32 0.49 -37.80
N VAL A 402 8.09 1.59 -38.53
CA VAL A 402 8.17 1.58 -40.01
C VAL A 402 9.57 1.21 -40.49
N PHE A 403 10.60 1.75 -39.85
CA PHE A 403 11.99 1.40 -40.13
C PHE A 403 12.25 -0.09 -39.92
N ALA A 404 11.88 -0.64 -38.76
CA ALA A 404 12.09 -2.05 -38.43
C ALA A 404 11.41 -2.99 -39.41
N VAL A 405 10.13 -2.74 -39.70
CA VAL A 405 9.34 -3.55 -40.63
C VAL A 405 9.96 -3.50 -42.02
N THR A 406 10.33 -2.32 -42.50
CA THR A 406 10.94 -2.14 -43.82
C THR A 406 12.26 -2.90 -43.92
N VAL A 407 13.15 -2.75 -42.93
CA VAL A 407 14.42 -3.47 -42.90
C VAL A 407 14.19 -4.97 -42.83
N GLN A 408 13.27 -5.45 -41.98
CA GLN A 408 12.96 -6.88 -41.89
C GLN A 408 12.44 -7.46 -43.20
N THR A 409 11.56 -6.74 -43.91
CA THR A 409 11.08 -7.17 -45.24
C THR A 409 12.22 -7.23 -46.26
N ILE A 410 13.11 -6.22 -46.27
CA ILE A 410 14.30 -6.21 -47.15
C ILE A 410 15.23 -7.38 -46.82
N MET A 411 15.46 -7.63 -45.52
CA MET A 411 16.33 -8.72 -45.09
C MET A 411 15.75 -10.08 -45.44
N ALA A 412 14.43 -10.28 -45.30
CA ALA A 412 13.76 -11.51 -45.73
C ALA A 412 13.98 -11.79 -47.23
N TYR A 413 13.93 -10.74 -48.07
CA TYR A 413 14.26 -10.84 -49.49
C TYR A 413 15.75 -11.12 -49.72
N TYR A 414 16.64 -10.44 -48.99
CA TYR A 414 18.10 -10.59 -49.12
C TYR A 414 18.59 -11.98 -48.72
N THR A 415 18.00 -12.60 -47.69
CA THR A 415 18.45 -13.89 -47.16
C THR A 415 17.93 -15.10 -47.95
N LYS A 416 16.99 -14.92 -48.88
CA LYS A 416 16.25 -16.03 -49.52
C LYS A 416 17.13 -17.03 -50.29
N ASP A 417 18.27 -16.58 -50.77
CA ASP A 417 19.21 -17.30 -51.65
C ASP A 417 20.60 -17.42 -51.00
N LYS A 418 20.73 -17.11 -49.70
CA LYS A 418 22.00 -17.13 -48.98
C LYS A 418 22.25 -18.51 -48.37
N SER A 419 23.53 -18.82 -48.13
CA SER A 419 23.90 -20.04 -47.40
C SER A 419 23.32 -20.04 -45.99
N TRP A 420 23.07 -21.23 -45.43
CA TRP A 420 22.53 -21.38 -44.08
C TRP A 420 23.35 -20.62 -43.03
N ALA A 421 24.67 -20.59 -43.14
CA ALA A 421 25.53 -19.86 -42.21
C ALA A 421 25.24 -18.34 -42.22
N VAL A 422 25.17 -17.74 -43.41
CA VAL A 422 24.84 -16.31 -43.56
C VAL A 422 23.40 -16.06 -43.11
N TRP A 423 22.48 -16.95 -43.47
CA TRP A 423 21.08 -16.87 -43.08
C TRP A 423 20.92 -16.83 -41.56
N PHE A 424 21.55 -17.76 -40.83
CA PHE A 424 21.46 -17.81 -39.36
C PHE A 424 22.14 -16.60 -38.71
N ALA A 425 23.29 -16.16 -39.22
CA ALA A 425 23.97 -14.97 -38.72
C ALA A 425 23.09 -13.72 -38.87
N VAL A 426 22.47 -13.53 -40.03
CA VAL A 426 21.57 -12.40 -40.29
C VAL A 426 20.28 -12.51 -39.47
N ALA A 427 19.70 -13.71 -39.36
CA ALA A 427 18.51 -13.98 -38.54
C ALA A 427 18.76 -13.68 -37.05
N TYR A 428 19.95 -14.00 -36.53
CA TYR A 428 20.28 -13.73 -35.14
C TYR A 428 20.61 -12.25 -34.89
N ILE A 429 21.53 -11.68 -35.66
CA ILE A 429 22.09 -10.34 -35.39
C ILE A 429 21.10 -9.25 -35.79
N VAL A 430 20.63 -9.27 -37.05
CA VAL A 430 19.73 -8.23 -37.57
C VAL A 430 18.30 -8.58 -37.21
N GLY A 431 17.90 -9.81 -37.56
CA GLY A 431 16.55 -10.30 -37.38
C GLY A 431 16.12 -10.33 -35.92
N GLY A 432 16.93 -10.96 -35.06
CA GLY A 432 16.68 -11.08 -33.62
C GLY A 432 16.60 -9.71 -32.94
N THR A 433 17.54 -8.81 -33.22
CA THR A 433 17.52 -7.44 -32.68
C THR A 433 16.27 -6.68 -33.10
N LEU A 434 15.92 -6.67 -34.39
CA LEU A 434 14.77 -5.92 -34.89
C LEU A 434 13.43 -6.52 -34.45
N ASN A 435 13.29 -7.85 -34.41
CA ASN A 435 12.08 -8.48 -33.87
C ASN A 435 11.93 -8.22 -32.39
N HIS A 436 13.02 -8.23 -31.63
CA HIS A 436 12.99 -7.85 -30.22
C HIS A 436 12.59 -6.37 -30.04
N MET A 437 13.17 -5.47 -30.84
CA MET A 437 12.76 -4.06 -30.86
C MET A 437 11.28 -3.89 -31.21
N MET A 438 10.73 -4.63 -32.17
CA MET A 438 9.31 -4.56 -32.52
C MET A 438 8.40 -5.12 -31.42
N MET A 439 8.85 -6.15 -30.69
CA MET A 439 8.15 -6.63 -29.50
C MET A 439 8.07 -5.56 -28.42
N MET A 440 9.15 -4.81 -28.21
CA MET A 440 9.17 -3.64 -27.32
C MET A 440 8.31 -2.48 -27.84
N ALA A 441 8.23 -2.31 -29.16
CA ALA A 441 7.30 -1.35 -29.74
C ALA A 441 5.83 -1.77 -29.50
N MET A 442 5.49 -3.05 -29.65
CA MET A 442 4.15 -3.56 -29.31
C MET A 442 3.84 -3.37 -27.82
N HIS A 443 4.82 -3.58 -26.95
CA HIS A 443 4.75 -3.25 -25.54
C HIS A 443 4.35 -1.78 -25.31
N GLU A 444 5.09 -0.82 -25.87
CA GLU A 444 4.76 0.62 -25.77
C GLU A 444 3.35 0.94 -26.31
N LEU A 445 2.97 0.32 -27.43
CA LEU A 445 1.68 0.55 -28.07
C LEU A 445 0.50 -0.06 -27.29
N SER A 446 0.76 -1.09 -26.48
CA SER A 446 -0.24 -1.67 -25.58
C SER A 446 -0.75 -0.64 -24.56
N HIS A 447 0.15 0.21 -24.06
CA HIS A 447 -0.14 1.34 -23.17
C HIS A 447 -0.69 2.58 -23.89
N ASN A 448 -0.86 2.51 -25.22
CA ASN A 448 -1.26 3.62 -26.09
C ASN A 448 -0.25 4.78 -26.11
N LEU A 449 1.04 4.49 -25.99
CA LEU A 449 2.08 5.52 -25.90
C LEU A 449 2.54 6.06 -27.26
N GLY A 450 2.16 5.44 -28.40
CA GLY A 450 2.53 5.94 -29.73
C GLY A 450 1.65 7.10 -30.23
N PHE A 451 0.35 7.10 -29.89
CA PHE A 451 -0.62 8.10 -30.37
C PHE A 451 -1.70 8.43 -29.34
N LYS A 452 -2.32 9.60 -29.47
CA LYS A 452 -3.47 10.01 -28.65
C LYS A 452 -4.71 9.14 -28.84
N LYS A 453 -4.99 8.70 -30.07
CA LYS A 453 -6.15 7.85 -30.37
C LYS A 453 -5.77 6.37 -30.17
N PRO A 454 -6.49 5.60 -29.33
CA PRO A 454 -6.21 4.18 -29.12
C PRO A 454 -6.23 3.34 -30.40
N LEU A 455 -7.10 3.67 -31.36
CA LEU A 455 -7.18 2.99 -32.65
C LEU A 455 -5.86 3.04 -33.44
N TYR A 456 -5.15 4.17 -33.43
CA TYR A 456 -3.89 4.30 -34.18
C TYR A 456 -2.76 3.50 -33.53
N ASN A 457 -2.73 3.40 -32.20
CA ASN A 457 -1.80 2.51 -31.50
C ASN A 457 -2.07 1.05 -31.88
N ARG A 458 -3.35 0.66 -31.92
CA ARG A 458 -3.77 -0.69 -32.31
C ARG A 458 -3.37 -1.02 -33.75
N ILE A 459 -3.58 -0.10 -34.69
CA ILE A 459 -3.16 -0.30 -36.10
C ILE A 459 -1.63 -0.41 -36.18
N LEU A 460 -0.89 0.48 -35.51
CA LEU A 460 0.57 0.41 -35.54
C LEU A 460 1.11 -0.86 -34.87
N SER A 461 0.44 -1.39 -33.84
CA SER A 461 0.86 -2.65 -33.22
C SER A 461 0.66 -3.84 -34.15
N LEU A 462 -0.40 -3.83 -34.98
CA LEU A 462 -0.57 -4.85 -36.03
C LEU A 462 0.56 -4.79 -37.05
N ILE A 463 0.99 -3.58 -37.45
CA ILE A 463 2.12 -3.38 -38.37
C ILE A 463 3.43 -3.88 -37.74
N ALA A 464 3.71 -3.53 -36.49
CA ALA A 464 4.89 -4.00 -35.75
C ALA A 464 4.94 -5.54 -35.63
N ASN A 465 3.77 -6.19 -35.60
CA ASN A 465 3.68 -7.64 -35.48
C ASN A 465 3.91 -8.39 -36.79
N MET A 466 3.76 -7.74 -37.94
CA MET A 466 3.84 -8.39 -39.26
C MET A 466 5.11 -9.24 -39.45
N PRO A 467 6.34 -8.72 -39.24
CA PRO A 467 7.55 -9.49 -39.50
C PRO A 467 7.89 -10.51 -38.40
N MET A 468 7.08 -10.61 -37.35
CA MET A 468 7.25 -11.65 -36.33
C MET A 468 6.73 -13.01 -36.79
N GLY A 469 5.87 -13.03 -37.81
CA GLY A 469 5.32 -14.24 -38.41
C GLY A 469 4.25 -14.96 -37.58
N VAL A 470 3.99 -14.50 -36.35
CA VAL A 470 2.94 -15.03 -35.47
C VAL A 470 2.06 -13.89 -34.94
N PRO A 471 0.73 -14.07 -34.89
CA PRO A 471 -0.19 -13.02 -34.49
C PRO A 471 -0.22 -12.85 -32.96
N ALA A 472 0.39 -11.77 -32.46
CA ALA A 472 0.57 -11.53 -31.04
C ALA A 472 0.04 -10.17 -30.56
N ALA A 473 0.01 -9.14 -31.40
CA ALA A 473 -0.20 -7.74 -30.96
C ALA A 473 -1.46 -7.52 -30.11
N ILE A 474 -2.61 -8.04 -30.55
CA ILE A 474 -3.89 -7.78 -29.88
C ILE A 474 -4.00 -8.55 -28.56
N SER A 475 -3.67 -9.85 -28.58
CA SER A 475 -3.70 -10.70 -27.40
C SER A 475 -2.67 -10.26 -26.36
N PHE A 476 -1.46 -9.91 -26.81
CA PHE A 476 -0.39 -9.40 -25.96
C PHE A 476 -0.88 -8.21 -25.13
N LYS A 477 -1.55 -7.22 -25.74
CA LYS A 477 -2.08 -6.08 -24.99
C LYS A 477 -3.03 -6.47 -23.86
N ARG A 478 -3.90 -7.47 -24.06
CA ARG A 478 -4.86 -7.90 -23.02
C ARG A 478 -4.13 -8.49 -21.82
N TYR A 479 -3.24 -9.45 -22.06
CA TYR A 479 -2.49 -10.12 -21.02
C TYR A 479 -1.46 -9.21 -20.33
N HIS A 480 -0.78 -8.37 -21.10
CA HIS A 480 0.21 -7.43 -20.58
C HIS A 480 -0.39 -6.38 -19.64
N MET A 481 -1.58 -5.87 -19.97
CA MET A 481 -2.29 -4.93 -19.09
C MET A 481 -2.76 -5.60 -17.78
N GLU A 482 -3.10 -6.88 -17.81
CA GLU A 482 -3.41 -7.66 -16.61
C GLU A 482 -2.16 -7.88 -15.76
N HIS A 483 -1.03 -8.21 -16.38
CA HIS A 483 0.26 -8.36 -15.71
C HIS A 483 0.64 -7.08 -14.92
N HIS A 484 0.55 -5.89 -15.53
CA HIS A 484 0.82 -4.63 -14.82
C HIS A 484 -0.14 -4.32 -13.66
N ARG A 485 -1.38 -4.84 -13.74
CA ARG A 485 -2.42 -4.53 -12.75
C ARG A 485 -2.49 -5.56 -11.63
N TYR A 486 -2.15 -6.82 -11.93
CA TYR A 486 -2.32 -7.99 -11.09
C TYR A 486 -1.03 -8.83 -11.08
N GLN A 487 0.13 -8.18 -11.05
CA GLN A 487 1.44 -8.82 -11.04
C GLN A 487 1.54 -9.87 -9.93
N GLY A 488 1.86 -11.11 -10.31
CA GLY A 488 1.93 -12.21 -9.34
C GLY A 488 0.61 -12.95 -9.10
N GLU A 489 -0.54 -12.46 -9.58
CA GLU A 489 -1.84 -13.06 -9.24
C GLU A 489 -2.04 -14.42 -9.91
N ASP A 490 -2.20 -15.47 -9.09
CA ASP A 490 -2.27 -16.85 -9.55
C ASP A 490 -3.51 -17.10 -10.43
N GLY A 491 -3.27 -17.55 -11.66
CA GLY A 491 -4.30 -17.82 -12.67
C GLY A 491 -4.77 -16.58 -13.47
N VAL A 492 -4.19 -15.40 -13.20
CA VAL A 492 -4.45 -14.17 -13.97
C VAL A 492 -3.19 -13.70 -14.67
N ASP A 493 -2.09 -13.57 -13.93
CA ASP A 493 -0.78 -13.20 -14.49
C ASP A 493 -0.16 -14.40 -15.22
N VAL A 494 -0.31 -14.41 -16.55
CA VAL A 494 0.18 -15.48 -17.43
C VAL A 494 1.69 -15.38 -17.71
N ASP A 495 2.35 -14.34 -17.22
CA ASP A 495 3.80 -14.18 -17.33
C ASP A 495 4.57 -15.20 -16.48
N ILE A 496 3.92 -15.74 -15.44
CA ILE A 496 4.52 -16.67 -14.49
C ILE A 496 4.42 -18.11 -15.02
N PRO A 497 5.51 -18.90 -14.96
CA PRO A 497 5.48 -20.32 -15.29
C PRO A 497 4.42 -21.11 -14.51
N THR A 498 3.91 -22.17 -15.13
CA THR A 498 3.05 -23.16 -14.46
C THR A 498 3.85 -24.06 -13.53
N GLN A 499 3.17 -24.78 -12.64
CA GLN A 499 3.80 -25.80 -11.79
C GLN A 499 4.49 -26.91 -12.63
N LEU A 500 3.92 -27.24 -13.81
CA LEU A 500 4.52 -28.24 -14.70
C LEU A 500 5.84 -27.72 -15.32
N GLU A 501 5.84 -26.48 -15.82
CA GLU A 501 7.05 -25.83 -16.31
C GLU A 501 8.11 -25.73 -15.21
N GLY A 502 7.72 -25.40 -13.98
CA GLY A 502 8.58 -25.44 -12.80
C GLY A 502 9.29 -26.77 -12.58
N LYS A 503 8.57 -27.89 -12.74
CA LYS A 503 9.12 -29.24 -12.60
C LYS A 503 10.04 -29.63 -13.76
N ILE A 504 9.74 -29.20 -14.98
CA ILE A 504 10.52 -29.55 -16.17
C ILE A 504 11.81 -28.72 -16.24
N PHE A 505 11.73 -27.42 -16.00
CA PHE A 505 12.83 -26.46 -16.16
C PHE A 505 13.57 -26.21 -14.85
N ASN A 506 14.06 -27.29 -14.24
CA ASN A 506 14.67 -27.30 -12.92
C ASN A 506 16.18 -27.61 -12.89
N ASN A 507 16.82 -27.86 -14.04
CA ASN A 507 18.25 -28.13 -14.12
C ASN A 507 18.90 -27.36 -15.28
N LYS A 508 20.24 -27.29 -15.30
CA LYS A 508 20.99 -26.45 -16.26
C LYS A 508 20.62 -26.73 -17.72
N PHE A 509 20.47 -28.00 -18.11
CA PHE A 509 20.13 -28.39 -19.47
C PHE A 509 18.70 -27.99 -19.83
N THR A 510 17.72 -28.29 -18.96
CA THR A 510 16.32 -27.92 -19.25
C THR A 510 16.11 -26.41 -19.18
N LYS A 511 16.81 -25.69 -18.30
CA LYS A 511 16.82 -24.21 -18.27
C LYS A 511 17.41 -23.60 -19.55
N LEU A 512 18.45 -24.20 -20.12
CA LEU A 512 18.95 -23.80 -21.46
C LEU A 512 17.87 -24.03 -22.53
N ILE A 513 17.19 -25.18 -22.53
CA ILE A 513 16.07 -25.43 -23.45
C ILE A 513 14.99 -24.36 -23.28
N PHE A 514 14.63 -24.01 -22.04
CA PHE A 514 13.67 -22.95 -21.75
C PHE A 514 14.11 -21.62 -22.36
N VAL A 515 15.34 -21.17 -22.15
CA VAL A 515 15.86 -19.92 -22.75
C VAL A 515 15.77 -19.96 -24.27
N CYS A 516 16.08 -21.09 -24.90
CA CYS A 516 15.97 -21.25 -26.36
C CYS A 516 14.53 -21.29 -26.88
N THR A 517 13.55 -21.62 -26.04
CA THR A 517 12.16 -21.88 -26.45
C THR A 517 11.13 -21.01 -25.72
N GLN A 518 11.56 -20.04 -24.90
CA GLN A 518 10.66 -19.22 -24.08
C GLN A 518 9.59 -18.49 -24.90
N ALA A 519 9.90 -18.10 -26.15
CA ALA A 519 8.94 -17.51 -27.07
C ALA A 519 7.64 -18.32 -27.21
N PHE A 520 7.74 -19.66 -27.19
CA PHE A 520 6.58 -20.55 -27.24
C PHE A 520 5.81 -20.54 -25.93
N PHE A 521 6.48 -20.50 -24.78
CA PHE A 521 5.82 -20.45 -23.48
C PHE A 521 5.05 -19.14 -23.29
N TYR A 522 5.66 -18.00 -23.60
CA TYR A 522 4.98 -16.70 -23.56
C TYR A 522 3.77 -16.64 -24.52
N SER A 523 3.83 -17.33 -25.65
CA SER A 523 2.74 -17.33 -26.64
C SER A 523 1.62 -18.34 -26.31
N LEU A 524 1.97 -19.53 -25.80
CA LEU A 524 1.05 -20.65 -25.64
C LEU A 524 0.49 -20.77 -24.21
N ARG A 525 1.28 -20.46 -23.17
CA ARG A 525 0.84 -20.54 -21.77
C ARG A 525 -0.46 -19.78 -21.50
N PRO A 526 -0.68 -18.56 -22.05
CA PRO A 526 -1.93 -17.84 -21.82
C PRO A 526 -3.17 -18.62 -22.26
N LEU A 527 -3.06 -19.46 -23.30
CA LEU A 527 -4.15 -20.29 -23.81
C LEU A 527 -4.56 -21.42 -22.87
N PHE A 528 -3.70 -21.79 -21.92
CA PHE A 528 -3.96 -22.85 -20.94
C PHE A 528 -4.26 -22.29 -19.55
N VAL A 529 -3.63 -21.18 -19.17
CA VAL A 529 -3.75 -20.59 -17.83
C VAL A 529 -4.94 -19.64 -17.74
N ASN A 530 -5.06 -18.71 -18.69
CA ASN A 530 -6.11 -17.70 -18.69
C ASN A 530 -6.67 -17.52 -20.11
N PRO A 531 -7.32 -18.56 -20.69
CA PRO A 531 -7.81 -18.50 -22.06
C PRO A 531 -8.87 -17.41 -22.20
N LYS A 532 -8.61 -16.47 -23.10
CA LYS A 532 -9.54 -15.39 -23.45
C LYS A 532 -10.23 -15.68 -24.76
N THR A 533 -11.52 -15.36 -24.85
CA THR A 533 -12.28 -15.51 -26.10
C THR A 533 -11.76 -14.52 -27.14
N PRO A 534 -11.38 -14.97 -28.36
CA PRO A 534 -10.95 -14.07 -29.43
C PRO A 534 -12.10 -13.18 -29.91
N GLY A 535 -11.86 -11.87 -29.98
CA GLY A 535 -12.78 -10.91 -30.56
C GLY A 535 -12.43 -10.58 -32.01
N LEU A 536 -13.14 -9.60 -32.58
CA LEU A 536 -12.93 -9.13 -33.96
C LEU A 536 -11.47 -8.70 -34.21
N TRP A 537 -10.83 -8.07 -33.25
CA TRP A 537 -9.47 -7.55 -33.42
C TRP A 537 -8.42 -8.65 -33.47
N GLU A 538 -8.59 -9.75 -32.74
CA GLU A 538 -7.75 -10.94 -32.85
C GLU A 538 -7.86 -11.57 -34.24
N PHE A 539 -9.07 -11.66 -34.81
CA PHE A 539 -9.25 -12.11 -36.19
C PHE A 539 -8.61 -11.18 -37.22
N ILE A 540 -8.68 -9.86 -37.01
CA ILE A 540 -7.96 -8.89 -37.85
C ILE A 540 -6.44 -9.14 -37.74
N ASN A 541 -5.91 -9.38 -36.54
CA ASN A 541 -4.49 -9.69 -36.35
C ASN A 541 -4.09 -10.96 -37.09
N TYR A 542 -4.90 -12.02 -37.03
CA TYR A 542 -4.71 -13.26 -37.78
C TYR A 542 -4.66 -12.99 -39.27
N ALA A 543 -5.66 -12.28 -39.80
CA ALA A 543 -5.74 -11.93 -41.22
C ALA A 543 -4.51 -11.13 -41.68
N THR A 544 -4.10 -10.11 -40.93
CA THR A 544 -2.92 -9.29 -41.28
C THR A 544 -1.61 -10.08 -41.23
N CYS A 545 -1.45 -10.96 -40.24
CA CYS A 545 -0.25 -11.78 -40.11
C CYS A 545 -0.18 -12.84 -41.22
N ILE A 546 -1.29 -13.53 -41.50
CA ILE A 546 -1.37 -14.52 -42.57
C ILE A 546 -1.13 -13.86 -43.94
N ALA A 547 -1.72 -12.70 -44.20
CA ALA A 547 -1.52 -11.97 -45.45
C ALA A 547 -0.05 -11.56 -45.63
N TYR A 548 0.60 -11.04 -44.58
CA TYR A 548 2.02 -10.70 -44.64
C TYR A 548 2.91 -11.94 -44.83
N ASN A 549 2.66 -13.02 -44.08
CA ASN A 549 3.40 -14.27 -44.22
C ASN A 549 3.28 -14.86 -45.62
N TYR A 550 2.06 -14.84 -46.19
CA TYR A 550 1.81 -15.28 -47.55
C TYR A 550 2.58 -14.42 -48.57
N ALA A 551 2.58 -13.09 -48.41
CA ALA A 551 3.34 -12.21 -49.28
C ALA A 551 4.86 -12.50 -49.19
N ILE A 552 5.41 -12.64 -47.99
CA ILE A 552 6.82 -13.02 -47.81
C ILE A 552 7.12 -14.37 -48.45
N TYR A 553 6.29 -15.38 -48.23
CA TYR A 553 6.46 -16.70 -48.85
C TYR A 553 6.40 -16.62 -50.38
N TYR A 554 5.47 -15.85 -50.93
CA TYR A 554 5.31 -15.70 -52.37
C TYR A 554 6.53 -15.03 -53.02
N PHE A 555 7.06 -13.95 -52.43
CA PHE A 555 8.18 -13.18 -53.01
C PHE A 555 9.58 -13.67 -52.61
N CYS A 556 9.70 -14.30 -51.43
CA CYS A 556 10.98 -14.68 -50.81
C CYS A 556 11.11 -16.18 -50.55
N GLY A 557 10.09 -16.98 -50.87
CA GLY A 557 10.07 -18.42 -50.65
C GLY A 557 10.06 -18.83 -49.17
N GLY A 558 10.21 -20.13 -48.93
CA GLY A 558 10.27 -20.69 -47.59
C GLY A 558 11.45 -20.15 -46.75
N ALA A 559 12.58 -19.84 -47.39
CA ALA A 559 13.75 -19.28 -46.71
C ALA A 559 13.48 -17.88 -46.14
N GLY A 560 12.75 -17.02 -46.87
CA GLY A 560 12.37 -15.69 -46.37
C GLY A 560 11.32 -15.74 -45.25
N LEU A 561 10.32 -16.63 -45.35
CA LEU A 561 9.35 -16.82 -44.26
C LEU A 561 10.01 -17.42 -43.02
N GLY A 562 10.89 -18.42 -43.23
CA GLY A 562 11.69 -19.00 -42.17
C GLY A 562 12.55 -17.97 -41.47
N TYR A 563 13.07 -16.97 -42.19
CA TYR A 563 13.89 -15.90 -41.62
C TYR A 563 13.09 -15.09 -40.61
N CYS A 564 11.87 -14.68 -40.96
CA CYS A 564 10.97 -13.95 -40.06
C CYS A 564 10.66 -14.76 -38.79
N LEU A 565 10.30 -16.03 -38.93
CA LEU A 565 9.95 -16.91 -37.80
C LEU A 565 11.17 -17.20 -36.90
N ALA A 566 12.32 -17.53 -37.49
CA ALA A 566 13.54 -17.79 -36.74
C ALA A 566 14.03 -16.53 -36.02
N SER A 567 13.93 -15.36 -36.66
CA SER A 567 14.24 -14.07 -36.03
C SER A 567 13.40 -13.82 -34.78
N THR A 568 12.12 -14.21 -34.78
CA THR A 568 11.26 -14.14 -33.59
C THR A 568 11.72 -15.07 -32.48
N VAL A 569 11.97 -16.34 -32.80
CA VAL A 569 12.41 -17.34 -31.80
C VAL A 569 13.78 -16.97 -31.23
N LEU A 570 14.73 -16.58 -32.08
CA LEU A 570 16.06 -16.16 -31.67
C LEU A 570 16.01 -14.87 -30.86
N GLY A 571 15.28 -13.86 -31.35
CA GLY A 571 15.15 -12.54 -30.73
C GLY A 571 14.44 -12.56 -29.38
N ALA A 572 13.47 -13.46 -29.18
CA ALA A 572 12.79 -13.66 -27.90
C ALA A 572 13.39 -14.78 -27.04
N GLY A 573 14.41 -15.49 -27.54
CA GLY A 573 15.02 -16.64 -26.88
C GLY A 573 16.43 -16.33 -26.34
N PRO A 574 17.51 -16.84 -26.97
CA PRO A 574 18.89 -16.67 -26.49
C PRO A 574 19.54 -15.33 -26.87
N HIS A 575 18.82 -14.40 -27.49
CA HIS A 575 19.36 -13.09 -27.85
C HIS A 575 19.67 -12.23 -26.60
N PRO A 576 20.75 -11.42 -26.58
CA PRO A 576 21.10 -10.59 -25.43
C PRO A 576 19.97 -9.72 -24.88
N CYS A 577 19.11 -9.19 -25.76
CA CYS A 577 17.97 -8.38 -25.35
C CYS A 577 16.94 -9.20 -24.56
N ALA A 578 16.70 -10.46 -24.93
CA ALA A 578 15.72 -11.34 -24.28
C ALA A 578 16.05 -11.71 -22.83
N GLY A 579 17.24 -11.36 -22.32
CA GLY A 579 17.51 -11.44 -20.90
C GLY A 579 16.57 -10.58 -20.05
N HIS A 580 15.92 -9.56 -20.63
CA HIS A 580 14.96 -8.73 -19.91
C HIS A 580 13.79 -9.56 -19.35
N PHE A 581 13.24 -10.49 -20.13
CA PHE A 581 12.15 -11.40 -19.74
C PHE A 581 12.40 -12.18 -18.47
N ILE A 582 13.66 -12.50 -18.19
CA ILE A 582 14.05 -13.16 -16.95
C ILE A 582 14.40 -12.12 -15.90
N SER A 583 15.17 -11.09 -16.28
CA SER A 583 15.68 -10.07 -15.37
C SER A 583 14.57 -9.35 -14.62
N GLU A 584 13.45 -9.14 -15.28
CA GLU A 584 12.42 -8.20 -14.85
C GLU A 584 11.65 -8.71 -13.64
N HIS A 585 11.31 -10.00 -13.58
CA HIS A 585 10.42 -10.54 -12.54
C HIS A 585 10.89 -11.82 -11.86
N TYR A 586 12.06 -12.36 -12.23
CA TYR A 586 12.65 -13.46 -11.48
C TYR A 586 13.35 -12.95 -10.22
N VAL A 587 13.15 -13.64 -9.11
CA VAL A 587 13.68 -13.28 -7.79
C VAL A 587 15.15 -13.72 -7.71
N PHE A 588 16.06 -12.84 -8.13
CA PHE A 588 17.51 -12.99 -7.96
C PHE A 588 17.96 -12.60 -6.55
N VAL A 589 17.29 -11.62 -5.95
CA VAL A 589 17.52 -11.13 -4.59
C VAL A 589 16.23 -11.28 -3.79
N LYS A 590 16.28 -12.03 -2.70
CA LYS A 590 15.11 -12.24 -1.84
C LYS A 590 14.54 -10.91 -1.36
N GLY A 591 13.22 -10.73 -1.53
CA GLY A 591 12.52 -9.49 -1.17
C GLY A 591 12.42 -8.46 -2.30
N ALA A 592 13.05 -8.71 -3.45
CA ALA A 592 12.84 -7.92 -4.67
C ALA A 592 12.21 -8.78 -5.76
N GLU A 593 11.09 -8.29 -6.30
CA GLU A 593 10.32 -8.96 -7.35
C GLU A 593 10.35 -8.24 -8.70
N THR A 594 11.02 -7.09 -8.76
CA THR A 594 11.15 -6.31 -10.00
C THR A 594 12.50 -5.63 -10.07
N TYR A 595 13.19 -5.77 -11.21
CA TYR A 595 14.55 -5.28 -11.40
C TYR A 595 14.65 -4.37 -12.61
N SER A 596 15.47 -3.33 -12.50
CA SER A 596 15.80 -2.45 -13.63
C SER A 596 17.21 -2.73 -14.16
N TYR A 597 17.41 -2.53 -15.45
CA TYR A 597 18.65 -2.57 -16.22
C TYR A 597 18.86 -1.21 -16.91
N TYR A 598 20.01 -0.57 -16.67
CA TYR A 598 20.33 0.76 -17.22
C TYR A 598 21.44 0.73 -18.28
N GLY A 599 21.76 -0.44 -18.84
CA GLY A 599 22.85 -0.59 -19.79
C GLY A 599 22.46 -0.32 -21.25
N LEU A 600 23.42 -0.57 -22.16
CA LEU A 600 23.37 -0.16 -23.57
C LEU A 600 22.26 -0.82 -24.39
N LEU A 601 21.75 -1.99 -24.00
CA LEU A 601 20.70 -2.67 -24.76
C LEU A 601 19.38 -1.88 -24.79
N ASN A 602 19.19 -0.93 -23.86
CA ASN A 602 18.08 0.02 -23.87
C ASN A 602 17.97 0.85 -25.15
N LEU A 603 19.09 1.07 -25.87
CA LEU A 603 19.12 1.81 -27.14
C LEU A 603 18.24 1.17 -28.22
N VAL A 604 18.00 -0.14 -28.15
CA VAL A 604 17.21 -0.91 -29.12
C VAL A 604 15.95 -1.53 -28.51
N THR A 605 15.65 -1.25 -27.23
CA THR A 605 14.51 -1.83 -26.50
C THR A 605 13.61 -0.78 -25.86
N PHE A 606 13.58 0.44 -26.41
CA PHE A 606 12.71 1.53 -25.93
C PHE A 606 12.88 1.81 -24.42
N ASN A 607 14.10 1.67 -23.89
CA ASN A 607 14.37 1.80 -22.45
C ASN A 607 13.51 0.90 -21.54
N VAL A 608 13.00 -0.23 -22.02
CA VAL A 608 12.22 -1.18 -21.18
C VAL A 608 12.99 -1.62 -19.93
N GLY A 609 14.32 -1.61 -19.97
CA GLY A 609 15.15 -1.91 -18.80
C GLY A 609 14.92 -0.96 -17.62
N TYR A 610 14.33 0.22 -17.81
CA TYR A 610 13.80 1.05 -16.71
C TYR A 610 12.48 0.45 -16.20
N HIS A 611 12.50 -0.82 -15.79
CA HIS A 611 11.32 -1.64 -15.63
C HIS A 611 10.55 -1.32 -14.35
N ASN A 612 11.25 -1.05 -13.24
CA ASN A 612 10.60 -0.53 -12.04
C ASN A 612 9.89 0.80 -12.30
N GLU A 613 10.55 1.71 -13.03
CA GLU A 613 10.01 3.01 -13.40
C GLU A 613 8.78 2.85 -14.32
N HIS A 614 8.86 1.92 -15.26
CA HIS A 614 7.77 1.57 -16.17
C HIS A 614 6.55 1.00 -15.43
N HIS A 615 6.74 0.02 -14.55
CA HIS A 615 5.66 -0.53 -13.74
C HIS A 615 5.04 0.50 -12.79
N ASP A 616 5.86 1.40 -12.25
CA ASP A 616 5.36 2.52 -11.44
C ASP A 616 4.60 3.53 -12.28
N PHE A 617 4.99 3.80 -13.53
CA PHE A 617 4.39 4.83 -14.36
C PHE A 617 4.19 4.36 -15.82
N PRO A 618 3.26 3.42 -16.07
CA PRO A 618 3.07 2.80 -17.40
C PRO A 618 2.49 3.76 -18.45
N PHE A 619 2.19 5.00 -18.07
CA PHE A 619 1.75 6.07 -18.95
C PHE A 619 2.89 7.04 -19.35
N VAL A 620 4.12 6.75 -18.92
CA VAL A 620 5.34 7.42 -19.38
C VAL A 620 5.94 6.59 -20.51
N PRO A 621 6.21 7.19 -21.69
CA PRO A 621 6.86 6.47 -22.78
C PRO A 621 8.31 6.16 -22.43
N GLY A 622 8.83 5.06 -22.99
CA GLY A 622 10.19 4.60 -22.80
C GLY A 622 11.26 5.69 -22.97
N SER A 623 11.06 6.61 -23.92
CA SER A 623 11.97 7.74 -24.16
C SER A 623 12.12 8.71 -22.97
N ARG A 624 11.23 8.66 -21.98
CA ARG A 624 11.19 9.53 -20.79
C ARG A 624 11.29 8.75 -19.47
N LEU A 625 11.42 7.43 -19.50
CA LEU A 625 11.68 6.65 -18.28
C LEU A 625 13.01 7.03 -17.57
N PRO A 626 14.09 7.41 -18.27
CA PRO A 626 15.27 7.95 -17.61
C PRO A 626 14.99 9.20 -16.76
N ASP A 627 14.04 10.04 -17.20
CA ASP A 627 13.65 11.25 -16.47
C ASP A 627 12.87 10.90 -15.19
N VAL A 628 12.10 9.79 -15.18
CA VAL A 628 11.43 9.28 -13.97
C VAL A 628 12.46 8.90 -12.92
N LYS A 629 13.47 8.11 -13.31
CA LYS A 629 14.56 7.75 -12.42
C LYS A 629 15.29 8.98 -11.88
N ALA A 630 15.66 9.91 -12.77
CA ALA A 630 16.38 11.12 -12.39
C ALA A 630 15.58 12.05 -11.46
N MET A 631 14.24 12.02 -11.56
CA MET A 631 13.36 12.84 -10.73
C MET A 631 13.19 12.27 -9.32
N ALA A 632 13.23 10.94 -9.16
CA ALA A 632 12.96 10.26 -7.90
C ALA A 632 14.07 9.23 -7.54
N PRO A 633 15.36 9.62 -7.53
CA PRO A 633 16.48 8.70 -7.39
C PRO A 633 16.43 7.90 -6.08
N GLU A 634 15.94 8.49 -5.00
CA GLU A 634 15.83 7.83 -3.69
C GLU A 634 14.85 6.64 -3.67
N PHE A 635 13.96 6.54 -4.67
CA PHE A 635 13.04 5.41 -4.80
C PHE A 635 13.62 4.29 -5.67
N TYR A 636 14.66 4.55 -6.46
CA TYR A 636 15.19 3.62 -7.47
C TYR A 636 16.64 3.21 -7.21
N ASP A 637 17.48 4.10 -6.71
CA ASP A 637 18.92 3.84 -6.54
C ASP A 637 19.24 2.87 -5.40
N THR A 638 18.28 2.65 -4.48
CA THR A 638 18.38 1.64 -3.42
C THR A 638 17.79 0.29 -3.83
N LEU A 639 17.09 0.21 -4.96
CA LEU A 639 16.52 -1.06 -5.44
C LEU A 639 17.61 -1.93 -6.08
N PRO A 640 17.51 -3.27 -6.01
CA PRO A 640 18.36 -4.16 -6.77
C PRO A 640 18.23 -3.92 -8.29
N GLN A 641 19.35 -3.93 -8.99
CA GLN A 641 19.45 -3.64 -10.42
C GLN A 641 20.27 -4.72 -11.11
N THR A 642 19.91 -5.05 -12.36
CA THR A 642 20.70 -5.96 -13.19
C THR A 642 21.73 -5.18 -13.99
N SER A 643 22.98 -5.67 -13.98
CA SER A 643 24.10 -5.02 -14.67
C SER A 643 24.31 -5.52 -16.10
N SER A 644 23.78 -6.70 -16.45
CA SER A 644 23.90 -7.31 -17.76
C SER A 644 22.79 -8.33 -18.02
N TRP A 645 21.96 -8.12 -19.05
CA TRP A 645 20.98 -9.11 -19.48
C TRP A 645 21.59 -10.40 -20.03
N VAL A 646 22.78 -10.34 -20.64
CA VAL A 646 23.51 -11.57 -21.00
C VAL A 646 23.90 -12.34 -19.75
N GLY A 647 24.37 -11.63 -18.72
CA GLY A 647 24.69 -12.23 -17.44
C GLY A 647 23.47 -12.86 -16.78
N VAL A 648 22.30 -12.20 -16.83
CA VAL A 648 21.02 -12.77 -16.36
C VAL A 648 20.70 -14.10 -17.02
N LEU A 649 20.86 -14.20 -18.35
CA LEU A 649 20.62 -15.45 -19.09
C LEU A 649 21.58 -16.56 -18.62
N ILE A 650 22.86 -16.23 -18.44
CA ILE A 650 23.89 -17.16 -17.95
C ILE A 650 23.57 -17.62 -16.53
N ASP A 651 23.27 -16.69 -15.62
CA ASP A 651 22.98 -16.97 -14.22
C ASP A 651 21.71 -17.83 -14.10
N TYR A 652 20.65 -17.50 -14.85
CA TYR A 652 19.45 -18.33 -14.89
C TYR A 652 19.76 -19.78 -15.29
N ILE A 653 20.64 -20.00 -16.29
CA ILE A 653 20.99 -21.34 -16.75
C ILE A 653 21.90 -22.06 -15.74
N LEU A 654 22.93 -21.39 -15.23
CA LEU A 654 24.03 -22.03 -14.50
C LEU A 654 23.87 -22.05 -12.99
N ASP A 655 23.12 -21.11 -12.41
CA ASP A 655 22.89 -21.02 -10.96
C ASP A 655 21.78 -22.00 -10.54
N ASP A 656 22.13 -22.98 -9.70
CA ASP A 656 21.21 -24.00 -9.22
C ASP A 656 20.16 -23.45 -8.22
N SER A 657 20.40 -22.27 -7.64
CA SER A 657 19.45 -21.59 -6.75
C SER A 657 18.32 -20.88 -7.50
N ILE A 658 18.46 -20.72 -8.83
CA ILE A 658 17.50 -20.03 -9.69
C ILE A 658 16.82 -21.02 -10.65
N SER A 659 15.49 -20.94 -10.72
CA SER A 659 14.69 -21.77 -11.61
C SER A 659 13.39 -21.08 -12.02
N ALA A 660 12.55 -21.77 -12.78
CA ALA A 660 11.18 -21.34 -13.08
C ALA A 660 10.34 -21.01 -11.82
N TYR A 661 10.70 -21.55 -10.64
CA TYR A 661 10.05 -21.24 -9.36
C TYR A 661 10.52 -19.94 -8.72
N SER A 662 11.57 -19.30 -9.24
CA SER A 662 12.07 -18.02 -8.73
C SER A 662 11.18 -16.86 -9.17
N ARG A 663 9.86 -16.96 -8.94
CA ARG A 663 8.83 -15.96 -9.25
C ARG A 663 7.91 -15.78 -8.05
N VAL A 664 7.36 -14.58 -7.90
CA VAL A 664 6.38 -14.27 -6.84
C VAL A 664 4.97 -14.59 -7.32
N LYS A 665 4.19 -15.29 -6.50
CA LYS A 665 2.78 -15.58 -6.67
C LYS A 665 1.95 -15.05 -5.49
N ARG A 666 0.70 -14.69 -5.79
CA ARG A 666 -0.26 -14.11 -4.85
C ARG A 666 -1.67 -14.63 -5.11
N LYS A 667 -2.53 -14.52 -4.10
CA LYS A 667 -3.97 -14.84 -4.17
C LYS A 667 -4.76 -13.72 -3.50
N THR A 668 -4.91 -12.62 -4.22
CA THR A 668 -5.61 -11.41 -3.76
C THR A 668 -7.04 -11.34 -4.32
N LEU A 669 -7.31 -11.97 -5.47
CA LEU A 669 -8.61 -11.92 -6.13
C LEU A 669 -9.50 -13.10 -5.77
N THR A 670 -10.80 -12.84 -5.68
CA THR A 670 -11.84 -13.86 -5.59
C THR A 670 -12.06 -14.55 -6.94
N GLU A 671 -12.59 -15.77 -6.94
CA GLU A 671 -12.92 -16.50 -8.18
C GLU A 671 -13.94 -15.75 -9.06
N ALA A 672 -14.85 -14.99 -8.45
CA ALA A 672 -15.80 -14.15 -9.18
C ALA A 672 -15.09 -13.02 -9.96
N GLU A 673 -14.08 -12.38 -9.35
CA GLU A 673 -13.27 -11.35 -10.00
C GLU A 673 -12.42 -11.94 -11.13
N LYS A 674 -11.81 -13.11 -10.92
CA LYS A 674 -11.06 -13.82 -11.96
C LYS A 674 -11.93 -14.19 -13.17
N ASN A 675 -13.13 -14.69 -12.92
CA ASN A 675 -14.07 -15.04 -13.99
C ASN A 675 -14.54 -13.82 -14.79
N LYS A 676 -14.69 -12.66 -14.14
CA LYS A 676 -15.01 -11.41 -14.81
C LYS A 676 -13.87 -10.96 -15.74
N LEU A 677 -12.61 -11.05 -15.28
CA LEU A 677 -11.44 -10.73 -16.10
C LEU A 677 -11.32 -11.65 -17.33
N LYS A 678 -11.77 -12.91 -17.24
CA LYS A 678 -11.80 -13.84 -18.38
C LYS A 678 -12.78 -13.44 -19.48
N SER A 679 -13.91 -12.83 -19.09
CA SER A 679 -14.95 -12.41 -20.03
C SER A 679 -14.68 -11.05 -20.69
N GLU A 680 -13.72 -10.27 -20.15
CA GLU A 680 -13.23 -9.00 -20.69
C GLU A 680 -12.03 -9.21 -21.63
#